data_AF-A0A0K1FEB3-F1
#
_entry.id   AF-A0A0K1FEB3-F1
#
_cell.length_a   1.000
_cell.length_b   1.000
_cell.length_c   1.000
_cell.angle_alpha   90.00
_cell.angle_beta   90.00
_cell.angle_gamma   90.00
#
_symmetry.space_group_name_H-M   'P 1'
#
loop_
_entity.id
_entity.type
_entity.pdbx_description
1 polymer ?
#
loop_
_entity_poly.entity_id
_entity_poly.type
_entity_poly.pdbx_seq_one_letter_code
_entity_poly.pdbx_strand_id
1 'polypeptide(L)'
;MPVLGWLVAAFVVSIVHRFVPGSRWMLVHFLLLGAVGNAIVTWTWHFTGALVRRPASATEGRHQVVRQILLNLGVLGVSAGVVGGTLRATVAGAVVVGSVLAWHGVALALRARNALSNRFRRTIGYYTAACLMLPVGATLGALMAAGRTDEWQSRLVLAHLTLNLLGFVGLTILGTLVTLWPTMLRTTLQEGSERTFAAVLPLLLGAILLGVGGALLGLTWVIAAGLVLYAAAVVDLAVPLARTARRKPPADFSTWSVAAGVLWLLAALAQLTWIVVTTPRVARIHDQLGLVVSAFAVGFVAQVLFGALSYLLPVMLGGGPAAVRETTRITQRFGGFRVAVTSLGLLVCLLPVPSLVRVTCSLLVLVGLCFTPPLLVRAVVVARRLRQHPERTRDLPGPAAGRPGAGPAAGAAARRRPLGGMVVGLAAVLLAIAGGVAADPAAVFRSDAAGGVTPTGRTVTVQVTAKGMRFTPDTATVDPGDRLVLQVTNADADVHDLTLETGQQSGRLAQGQSATVDVGVVGRSIEGWCSIVGHRQMGMVFHVRTTGSDQVVAAPGVAGAMAGGGHASHGGTAQPGAPVDLHGTFPADFQARDATLPPAPAGTLHRLTLRAQEVDLPVGPGVTRRRWTFNGQAPGPAIRGKVGDRFEITLVNEGTLGHSIDFHAGALAPDKPMRTLQPGQSLTYTFTATRSGIWMYHCSTMPMSVHIAAGMAGAVIIDPPGLPKVDKEYLVVQSELYLGAGSEPVDAAKIAARTPDAVVFNGVSGQYDARPLTARVGERVRFWVLDVGPDLSTTFHVVGGQFDRAFKEGAWLLRAAPGEPDAPGGSQALDLGAAQGGFVELTFPEAGRYPFVNHMMSLAESGAHGIVQVR
;
A
#
# COMPACT_ATOMS: atom_id res chain seq x y z
N MET A 1 26.70 1.30 -17.07
CA MET A 1 26.53 2.05 -15.81
C MET A 1 25.82 1.16 -14.80
N PRO A 2 26.55 0.29 -14.07
CA PRO A 2 25.96 -0.64 -13.11
C PRO A 2 25.05 0.02 -12.07
N VAL A 3 25.39 1.25 -11.66
CA VAL A 3 24.60 2.07 -10.73
C VAL A 3 23.14 2.21 -11.18
N LEU A 4 22.88 2.52 -12.46
CA LEU A 4 21.51 2.67 -12.97
C LEU A 4 20.76 1.33 -12.96
N GLY A 5 21.44 0.22 -13.26
CA GLY A 5 20.84 -1.12 -13.19
C GLY A 5 20.35 -1.47 -11.79
N TRP A 6 21.17 -1.20 -10.77
CA TRP A 6 20.78 -1.42 -9.37
C TRP A 6 19.69 -0.48 -8.88
N LEU A 7 19.66 0.78 -9.35
CA LEU A 7 18.56 1.70 -9.04
C LEU A 7 17.24 1.22 -9.64
N VAL A 8 17.27 0.69 -10.87
CA VAL A 8 16.09 0.07 -11.50
C VAL A 8 15.69 -1.19 -10.73
N ALA A 9 16.63 -2.05 -10.35
CA ALA A 9 16.33 -3.23 -9.55
C ALA A 9 15.69 -2.87 -8.20
N ALA A 10 16.24 -1.88 -7.49
CA ALA A 10 15.65 -1.39 -6.24
C ALA A 10 14.24 -0.81 -6.46
N PHE A 11 14.02 -0.08 -7.56
CA PHE A 11 12.69 0.43 -7.92
C PHE A 11 11.69 -0.71 -8.20
N VAL A 12 12.07 -1.71 -9.00
CA VAL A 12 11.23 -2.88 -9.28
C VAL A 12 10.85 -3.57 -7.98
N VAL A 13 11.83 -3.89 -7.13
CA VAL A 13 11.58 -4.48 -5.81
C VAL A 13 10.65 -3.59 -4.97
N SER A 14 10.75 -2.26 -5.05
CA SER A 14 9.88 -1.35 -4.28
C SER A 14 8.41 -1.44 -4.72
N ILE A 15 8.14 -1.75 -5.99
CA ILE A 15 6.78 -1.95 -6.51
C ILE A 15 6.27 -3.32 -6.11
N VAL A 16 7.05 -4.38 -6.36
CA VAL A 16 6.63 -5.77 -6.14
C VAL A 16 6.94 -6.28 -4.72
N HIS A 17 7.31 -5.41 -3.78
CA HIS A 17 7.82 -5.77 -2.45
C HIS A 17 6.90 -6.68 -1.64
N ARG A 18 5.59 -6.68 -1.93
CA ARG A 18 4.58 -7.56 -1.31
C ARG A 18 4.72 -9.02 -1.72
N PHE A 19 5.29 -9.27 -2.91
CA PHE A 19 5.45 -10.60 -3.50
C PHE A 19 6.89 -11.11 -3.40
N VAL A 20 7.80 -10.34 -2.81
CA VAL A 20 9.24 -10.66 -2.74
C VAL A 20 9.64 -10.97 -1.29
N PRO A 21 10.01 -12.22 -0.97
CA PRO A 21 10.55 -12.57 0.34
C PRO A 21 11.78 -11.73 0.66
N GLY A 22 11.88 -11.22 1.90
CA GLY A 22 13.02 -10.39 2.31
C GLY A 22 13.12 -9.05 1.58
N SER A 23 12.04 -8.54 0.99
CA SER A 23 12.04 -7.29 0.19
C SER A 23 12.66 -6.09 0.89
N ARG A 24 12.46 -5.92 2.20
CA ARG A 24 13.11 -4.85 2.98
C ARG A 24 14.63 -4.96 2.95
N TRP A 25 15.17 -6.16 3.13
CA TRP A 25 16.61 -6.42 3.06
C TRP A 25 17.12 -6.15 1.64
N MET A 26 16.41 -6.62 0.61
CA MET A 26 16.78 -6.41 -0.79
C MET A 26 16.78 -4.92 -1.16
N LEU A 27 15.77 -4.15 -0.75
CA LEU A 27 15.71 -2.71 -1.02
C LEU A 27 16.91 -1.96 -0.47
N VAL A 28 17.24 -2.22 0.81
CA VAL A 28 18.39 -1.60 1.47
C VAL A 28 19.68 -2.00 0.78
N HIS A 29 19.88 -3.28 0.47
CA HIS A 29 21.15 -3.75 -0.11
C HIS A 29 21.27 -3.45 -1.61
N PHE A 30 20.20 -3.43 -2.38
CA PHE A 30 20.24 -3.02 -3.79
C PHE A 30 20.56 -1.53 -3.91
N LEU A 31 20.02 -0.70 -3.01
CA LEU A 31 20.37 0.71 -2.95
C LEU A 31 21.81 0.92 -2.45
N LEU A 32 22.15 0.39 -1.27
CA LEU A 32 23.42 0.71 -0.59
C LEU A 32 24.60 -0.13 -1.07
N LEU A 33 24.45 -1.44 -1.21
CA LEU A 33 25.53 -2.32 -1.66
C LEU A 33 25.61 -2.36 -3.20
N GLY A 34 24.45 -2.45 -3.86
CA GLY A 34 24.33 -2.41 -5.32
C GLY A 34 24.66 -1.04 -5.90
N ALA A 35 23.73 -0.08 -5.83
CA ALA A 35 23.88 1.21 -6.50
C ALA A 35 25.00 2.07 -5.89
N VAL A 36 24.98 2.28 -4.57
CA VAL A 36 25.97 3.12 -3.89
C VAL A 36 27.35 2.45 -3.86
N GLY A 37 27.45 1.14 -3.60
CA GLY A 37 28.73 0.43 -3.68
C GLY A 37 29.38 0.54 -5.07
N ASN A 38 28.61 0.33 -6.14
CA ASN A 38 29.10 0.53 -7.51
C ASN A 38 29.50 2.00 -7.78
N ALA A 39 28.76 2.96 -7.23
CA ALA A 39 29.08 4.39 -7.33
C ALA A 39 30.38 4.73 -6.58
N ILE A 40 30.56 4.22 -5.36
CA ILE A 40 31.77 4.40 -4.55
C ILE A 40 32.99 3.90 -5.33
N VAL A 41 32.97 2.66 -5.82
CA VAL A 41 34.10 2.09 -6.58
C VAL A 41 34.43 2.90 -7.84
N THR A 42 33.42 3.39 -8.56
CA THR A 42 33.60 4.18 -9.77
C THR A 42 34.15 5.59 -9.47
N TRP A 43 33.49 6.30 -8.56
CA TRP A 43 33.76 7.72 -8.34
C TRP A 43 34.98 7.97 -7.47
N THR A 44 35.24 7.15 -6.45
CA THR A 44 36.46 7.28 -5.65
C THR A 44 37.71 7.03 -6.49
N TRP A 45 37.65 6.12 -7.47
CA TRP A 45 38.72 5.92 -8.45
C TRP A 45 38.95 7.18 -9.29
N HIS A 46 37.88 7.74 -9.85
CA HIS A 46 37.94 8.94 -10.67
C HIS A 46 38.46 10.15 -9.88
N PHE A 47 37.92 10.41 -8.69
CA PHE A 47 38.35 11.50 -7.83
C PHE A 47 39.80 11.34 -7.38
N THR A 48 40.23 10.12 -7.04
CA THR A 48 41.64 9.87 -6.68
C THR A 48 42.56 10.17 -7.85
N GLY A 49 42.19 9.78 -9.08
CA GLY A 49 42.94 10.15 -10.29
C GLY A 49 43.05 11.66 -10.49
N ALA A 50 41.93 12.38 -10.32
CA ALA A 50 41.89 13.84 -10.43
C ALA A 50 42.73 14.54 -9.35
N LEU A 51 42.67 14.07 -8.10
CA LEU A 51 43.38 14.64 -6.96
C LEU A 51 44.90 14.41 -7.02
N VAL A 52 45.31 13.23 -7.50
CA VAL A 52 46.73 12.90 -7.72
C VAL A 52 47.25 13.48 -9.05
N ARG A 53 46.37 14.02 -9.90
CA ARG A 53 46.68 14.55 -11.24
C ARG A 53 47.40 13.53 -12.13
N ARG A 54 47.05 12.26 -11.99
CA ARG A 54 47.64 11.16 -12.75
C ARG A 54 46.55 10.34 -13.44
N PRO A 55 46.52 10.27 -14.78
CA PRO A 55 45.58 9.42 -15.50
C PRO A 55 45.83 7.94 -15.17
N ALA A 56 44.79 7.12 -15.28
CA ALA A 56 44.93 5.68 -15.07
C ALA A 56 45.71 5.03 -16.24
N SER A 57 46.62 4.11 -15.93
CA SER A 57 47.26 3.29 -16.96
C SER A 57 46.25 2.30 -17.57
N ALA A 58 46.59 1.71 -18.73
CA ALA A 58 45.72 0.71 -19.38
C ALA A 58 45.44 -0.50 -18.46
N THR A 59 46.48 -0.99 -17.76
CA THR A 59 46.37 -2.09 -16.79
C THR A 59 45.49 -1.71 -15.59
N GLU A 60 45.67 -0.50 -15.06
CA GLU A 60 44.84 0.04 -14.00
C GLU A 60 43.37 0.17 -14.41
N GLY A 61 43.11 0.56 -15.65
CA GLY A 61 41.76 0.60 -16.23
C GLY A 61 41.12 -0.79 -16.33
N ARG A 62 41.88 -1.80 -16.78
CA ARG A 62 41.41 -3.21 -16.82
C ARG A 62 41.07 -3.73 -15.42
N HIS A 63 41.94 -3.51 -14.43
CA HIS A 63 41.69 -3.89 -13.05
C HIS A 63 40.44 -3.22 -12.46
N GLN A 64 40.19 -1.95 -12.81
CA GLN A 64 38.97 -1.25 -12.40
C GLN A 64 37.70 -1.93 -12.96
N VAL A 65 37.72 -2.34 -14.23
CA VAL A 65 36.58 -3.06 -14.84
C VAL A 65 36.36 -4.42 -14.17
N VAL A 66 37.45 -5.18 -13.92
CA VAL A 66 37.39 -6.47 -13.23
C VAL A 66 36.79 -6.33 -11.83
N ARG A 67 37.24 -5.35 -11.05
CA ARG A 67 36.64 -5.04 -9.73
C ARG A 67 35.15 -4.77 -9.82
N GLN A 68 34.72 -4.01 -10.83
CA GLN A 68 33.30 -3.72 -11.02
C GLN A 68 32.49 -4.99 -11.33
N ILE A 69 32.98 -5.86 -12.20
CA ILE A 69 32.31 -7.13 -12.55
C ILE A 69 32.21 -8.02 -11.31
N LEU A 70 33.33 -8.24 -10.62
CA LEU A 70 33.38 -9.08 -9.42
C LEU A 70 32.50 -8.53 -8.30
N LEU A 71 32.45 -7.21 -8.11
CA LEU A 71 31.53 -6.59 -7.15
C LEU A 71 30.08 -6.99 -7.45
N ASN A 72 29.64 -6.84 -8.71
CA ASN A 72 28.26 -7.15 -9.09
C ASN A 72 27.93 -8.65 -8.94
N LEU A 73 28.87 -9.53 -9.31
CA LEU A 73 28.72 -10.98 -9.07
C LEU A 73 28.63 -11.29 -7.57
N GLY A 74 29.44 -10.63 -6.73
CA GLY A 74 29.37 -10.75 -5.29
C GLY A 74 28.04 -10.28 -4.72
N VAL A 75 27.53 -9.11 -5.14
CA VAL A 75 26.22 -8.60 -4.69
C VAL A 75 25.09 -9.55 -5.11
N LEU A 76 25.10 -10.05 -6.34
CA LEU A 76 24.12 -11.05 -6.79
C LEU A 76 24.23 -12.35 -5.98
N GLY A 77 25.45 -12.82 -5.69
CA GLY A 77 25.69 -14.00 -4.87
C GLY A 77 25.15 -13.85 -3.44
N VAL A 78 25.43 -12.73 -2.76
CA VAL A 78 24.84 -12.44 -1.43
C VAL A 78 23.32 -12.39 -1.52
N SER A 79 22.78 -11.75 -2.55
CA SER A 79 21.33 -11.58 -2.71
C SER A 79 20.61 -12.91 -2.94
N ALA A 80 21.14 -13.74 -3.83
CA ALA A 80 20.64 -15.10 -4.05
C ALA A 80 20.79 -15.97 -2.80
N GLY A 81 21.90 -15.83 -2.08
CA GLY A 81 22.16 -16.56 -0.85
C GLY A 81 21.17 -16.21 0.26
N VAL A 82 20.94 -14.93 0.52
CA VAL A 82 20.03 -14.46 1.58
C VAL A 82 18.57 -14.76 1.22
N VAL A 83 18.14 -14.48 -0.01
CA VAL A 83 16.75 -14.74 -0.45
C VAL A 83 16.46 -16.24 -0.54
N GLY A 84 17.43 -17.03 -0.99
CA GLY A 84 17.31 -18.49 -1.08
C GLY A 84 17.61 -19.25 0.21
N GLY A 85 17.93 -18.56 1.31
CA GLY A 85 18.25 -19.19 2.60
C GLY A 85 19.53 -20.05 2.60
N THR A 86 20.47 -19.81 1.68
CA THR A 86 21.68 -20.63 1.51
C THR A 86 22.92 -19.94 2.09
N LEU A 87 23.30 -20.33 3.31
CA LEU A 87 24.45 -19.75 4.02
C LEU A 87 25.75 -19.79 3.19
N ARG A 88 26.01 -20.89 2.47
CA ARG A 88 27.22 -21.04 1.63
C ARG A 88 27.28 -19.99 0.53
N ALA A 89 26.15 -19.72 -0.15
CA ALA A 89 26.09 -18.70 -1.20
C ALA A 89 26.21 -17.29 -0.61
N THR A 90 25.58 -17.03 0.55
CA THR A 90 25.72 -15.76 1.27
C THR A 90 27.18 -15.48 1.66
N VAL A 91 27.86 -16.46 2.24
CA VAL A 91 29.28 -16.35 2.64
C VAL A 91 30.16 -16.17 1.40
N ALA A 92 29.97 -16.96 0.34
CA ALA A 92 30.74 -16.84 -0.88
C ALA A 92 30.58 -15.44 -1.52
N GLY A 93 29.35 -14.95 -1.63
CA GLY A 93 29.08 -13.61 -2.12
C GLY A 93 29.72 -12.53 -1.24
N ALA A 94 29.63 -12.67 0.09
CA ALA A 94 30.16 -11.70 1.05
C ALA A 94 31.69 -11.64 1.00
N VAL A 95 32.36 -12.80 0.84
CA VAL A 95 33.81 -12.89 0.62
C VAL A 95 34.20 -12.17 -0.67
N VAL A 96 33.49 -12.41 -1.78
CA VAL A 96 33.77 -11.72 -3.05
C VAL A 96 33.63 -10.20 -2.90
N VAL A 97 32.53 -9.73 -2.31
CA VAL A 97 32.31 -8.29 -2.05
C VAL A 97 33.43 -7.71 -1.17
N GLY A 98 33.75 -8.36 -0.05
CA GLY A 98 34.79 -7.93 0.87
C GLY A 98 36.16 -7.86 0.19
N SER A 99 36.57 -8.92 -0.51
CA SER A 99 37.85 -8.98 -1.23
C SER A 99 37.98 -7.89 -2.30
N VAL A 100 36.91 -7.63 -3.05
CA VAL A 100 36.92 -6.59 -4.09
C VAL A 100 37.09 -5.20 -3.47
N LEU A 101 36.41 -4.89 -2.36
CA LEU A 101 36.54 -3.58 -1.72
C LEU A 101 37.86 -3.42 -0.96
N ALA A 102 38.39 -4.50 -0.37
CA ALA A 102 39.75 -4.49 0.17
C ALA A 102 40.77 -4.19 -0.94
N TRP A 103 40.68 -4.88 -2.08
CA TRP A 103 41.52 -4.61 -3.25
C TRP A 103 41.37 -3.16 -3.73
N HIS A 104 40.15 -2.65 -3.82
CA HIS A 104 39.90 -1.27 -4.21
C HIS A 104 40.56 -0.27 -3.24
N GLY A 105 40.37 -0.44 -1.93
CA GLY A 105 40.97 0.41 -0.90
C GLY A 105 42.50 0.41 -0.95
N VAL A 106 43.13 -0.76 -1.08
CA VAL A 106 44.59 -0.89 -1.25
C VAL A 106 45.05 -0.17 -2.52
N ALA A 107 44.34 -0.32 -3.63
CA ALA A 107 44.68 0.35 -4.88
C ALA A 107 44.60 1.89 -4.76
N LEU A 108 43.61 2.42 -4.05
CA LEU A 108 43.53 3.86 -3.75
C LEU A 108 44.71 4.32 -2.89
N ALA A 109 45.07 3.56 -1.85
CA ALA A 109 46.19 3.87 -0.97
C ALA A 109 47.53 3.89 -1.72
N LEU A 110 47.77 2.91 -2.60
CA LEU A 110 48.97 2.85 -3.44
C LEU A 110 49.06 4.03 -4.40
N ARG A 111 47.94 4.45 -5.01
CA ARG A 111 47.91 5.67 -5.84
C ARG A 111 48.19 6.92 -5.02
N ALA A 112 47.68 7.01 -3.79
CA ALA A 112 47.90 8.14 -2.90
C ALA A 112 49.36 8.26 -2.43
N ARG A 113 50.04 7.14 -2.20
CA ARG A 113 51.46 7.12 -1.79
C ARG A 113 52.36 7.79 -2.83
N ASN A 114 52.05 7.60 -4.11
CA ASN A 114 52.80 8.13 -5.24
C ASN A 114 52.37 9.56 -5.66
N ALA A 115 51.60 10.27 -4.82
CA ALA A 115 51.11 11.61 -5.12
C ALA A 115 52.09 12.70 -4.67
N LEU A 116 52.36 13.67 -5.56
CA LEU A 116 53.30 14.78 -5.35
C LEU A 116 52.85 15.83 -4.32
N SER A 117 51.56 15.89 -3.93
CA SER A 117 51.05 16.91 -2.99
C SER A 117 50.40 16.31 -1.74
N ASN A 118 50.71 16.89 -0.57
CA ASN A 118 50.25 16.38 0.73
C ASN A 118 48.78 16.74 1.05
N ARG A 119 48.25 17.82 0.45
CA ARG A 119 46.90 18.35 0.72
C ARG A 119 45.77 17.37 0.39
N PHE A 120 45.88 16.62 -0.70
CA PHE A 120 44.80 15.71 -1.15
C PHE A 120 44.98 14.26 -0.71
N ARG A 121 46.15 13.92 -0.15
CA ARG A 121 46.42 12.60 0.44
C ARG A 121 45.44 12.28 1.57
N ARG A 122 45.05 13.31 2.34
CA ARG A 122 44.14 13.16 3.49
C ARG A 122 42.70 12.84 3.06
N THR A 123 42.20 13.40 1.96
CA THR A 123 40.89 13.04 1.38
C THR A 123 40.85 11.58 0.91
N ILE A 124 41.94 11.08 0.31
CA ILE A 124 42.03 9.67 -0.12
C ILE A 124 42.06 8.72 1.09
N GLY A 125 42.51 9.21 2.26
CA GLY A 125 42.43 8.50 3.54
C GLY A 125 41.01 8.10 3.93
N TYR A 126 40.02 8.98 3.71
CA TYR A 126 38.60 8.67 3.93
C TYR A 126 38.13 7.49 3.07
N TYR A 127 38.43 7.53 1.77
CA TYR A 127 38.04 6.48 0.83
C TYR A 127 38.71 5.14 1.15
N THR A 128 39.99 5.19 1.51
CA THR A 128 40.76 4.01 1.87
C THR A 128 40.19 3.37 3.13
N ALA A 129 39.99 4.15 4.20
CA ALA A 129 39.41 3.66 5.44
C ALA A 129 38.01 3.08 5.23
N ALA A 130 37.15 3.78 4.48
CA ALA A 130 35.82 3.31 4.13
C ALA A 130 35.84 1.92 3.45
N CYS A 131 36.69 1.76 2.44
CA CYS A 131 36.77 0.50 1.68
C CYS A 131 37.34 -0.66 2.51
N LEU A 132 38.25 -0.37 3.45
CA LEU A 132 38.83 -1.39 4.35
C LEU A 132 37.88 -1.79 5.50
N MET A 133 36.86 -0.99 5.79
CA MET A 133 35.81 -1.34 6.76
C MET A 133 34.75 -2.28 6.17
N LEU A 134 34.48 -2.22 4.87
CA LEU A 134 33.47 -3.08 4.24
C LEU A 134 33.74 -4.59 4.42
N PRO A 135 34.97 -5.12 4.27
CA PRO A 135 35.25 -6.54 4.55
C PRO A 135 34.78 -6.99 5.93
N VAL A 136 35.00 -6.16 6.96
CA VAL A 136 34.54 -6.46 8.33
C VAL A 136 33.01 -6.42 8.37
N GLY A 137 32.39 -5.40 7.79
CA GLY A 137 30.93 -5.30 7.68
C GLY A 137 30.30 -6.48 6.93
N ALA A 138 30.93 -6.95 5.85
CA ALA A 138 30.49 -8.10 5.06
C ALA A 138 30.61 -9.41 5.87
N THR A 139 31.68 -9.59 6.63
CA THR A 139 31.83 -10.71 7.58
C THR A 139 30.73 -10.70 8.63
N LEU A 140 30.42 -9.55 9.23
CA LEU A 140 29.30 -9.46 10.18
C LEU A 140 27.96 -9.80 9.51
N GLY A 141 27.73 -9.34 8.28
CA GLY A 141 26.54 -9.68 7.51
C GLY A 141 26.41 -11.17 7.22
N ALA A 142 27.52 -11.85 6.89
CA ALA A 142 27.56 -13.29 6.70
C ALA A 142 27.32 -14.06 8.02
N LEU A 143 27.87 -13.57 9.15
CA LEU A 143 27.63 -14.15 10.48
C LEU A 143 26.16 -14.02 10.90
N MET A 144 25.51 -12.89 10.58
CA MET A 144 24.08 -12.70 10.84
C MET A 144 23.20 -13.70 10.07
N ALA A 145 23.63 -14.10 8.87
CA ALA A 145 22.92 -15.11 8.06
C ALA A 145 23.08 -16.54 8.60
N ALA A 146 24.01 -16.78 9.54
CA ALA A 146 24.26 -18.09 10.11
C ALA A 146 23.31 -18.48 11.27
N GLY A 147 22.43 -17.56 11.71
CA GLY A 147 21.45 -17.80 12.77
C GLY A 147 22.07 -17.93 14.16
N ARG A 148 22.02 -16.86 14.97
CA ARG A 148 22.46 -16.86 16.38
C ARG A 148 21.31 -16.43 17.30
N THR A 149 21.50 -16.61 18.61
CA THR A 149 20.58 -16.18 19.67
C THR A 149 20.15 -14.72 19.51
N ASP A 150 18.94 -14.41 19.96
CA ASP A 150 18.27 -13.12 19.72
C ASP A 150 19.10 -11.89 20.14
N GLU A 151 19.85 -11.97 21.25
CA GLU A 151 20.68 -10.85 21.70
C GLU A 151 21.93 -10.65 20.83
N TRP A 152 22.60 -11.74 20.42
CA TRP A 152 23.78 -11.64 19.55
C TRP A 152 23.40 -11.11 18.18
N GLN A 153 22.23 -11.49 17.67
CA GLN A 153 21.72 -10.97 16.40
C GLN A 153 21.58 -9.45 16.44
N SER A 154 20.98 -8.87 17.49
CA SER A 154 20.81 -7.42 17.62
C SER A 154 22.15 -6.65 17.71
N ARG A 155 23.12 -7.20 18.44
CA ARG A 155 24.47 -6.63 18.53
C ARG A 155 25.21 -6.66 17.18
N LEU A 156 25.12 -7.78 16.45
CA LEU A 156 25.70 -7.92 15.11
C LEU A 156 25.06 -6.95 14.11
N VAL A 157 23.73 -6.76 14.17
CA VAL A 157 23.00 -5.79 13.34
C VAL A 157 23.53 -4.38 13.57
N LEU A 158 23.66 -3.94 14.82
CA LEU A 158 24.17 -2.61 15.15
C LEU A 158 25.62 -2.41 14.70
N ALA A 159 26.48 -3.40 14.92
CA ALA A 159 27.87 -3.36 14.47
C ALA A 159 27.97 -3.32 12.94
N HIS A 160 27.17 -4.13 12.23
CA HIS A 160 27.08 -4.15 10.77
C HIS A 160 26.59 -2.81 10.22
N LEU A 161 25.52 -2.24 10.80
CA LEU A 161 25.00 -0.91 10.43
C LEU A 161 26.05 0.18 10.65
N THR A 162 26.74 0.17 11.80
CA THR A 162 27.76 1.17 12.12
C THR A 162 28.91 1.12 11.11
N LEU A 163 29.44 -0.07 10.81
CA LEU A 163 30.54 -0.23 9.84
C LEU A 163 30.13 0.15 8.42
N ASN A 164 28.94 -0.24 7.97
CA ASN A 164 28.56 -0.05 6.58
C ASN A 164 27.95 1.33 6.31
N LEU A 165 27.07 1.82 7.20
CA LEU A 165 26.43 3.12 7.04
C LEU A 165 27.38 4.26 7.43
N LEU A 166 27.96 4.22 8.64
CA LEU A 166 28.81 5.32 9.13
C LEU A 166 30.26 5.19 8.63
N GLY A 167 30.75 3.96 8.49
CA GLY A 167 32.07 3.66 7.92
C GLY A 167 32.08 3.73 6.39
N PHE A 168 31.68 2.65 5.71
CA PHE A 168 31.82 2.53 4.25
C PHE A 168 31.12 3.65 3.47
N VAL A 169 29.83 3.88 3.73
CA VAL A 169 29.06 4.91 3.01
C VAL A 169 29.36 6.32 3.54
N GLY A 170 29.27 6.50 4.86
CA GLY A 170 29.42 7.78 5.55
C GLY A 170 30.79 8.41 5.30
N LEU A 171 31.89 7.71 5.59
CA LEU A 171 33.24 8.25 5.35
C LEU A 171 33.47 8.56 3.88
N THR A 172 32.95 7.75 2.96
CA THR A 172 33.10 8.02 1.52
C THR A 172 32.39 9.32 1.13
N ILE A 173 31.13 9.49 1.53
CA ILE A 173 30.37 10.71 1.22
C ILE A 173 31.02 11.94 1.85
N LEU A 174 31.32 11.88 3.15
CA LEU A 174 31.94 12.99 3.89
C LEU A 174 33.29 13.38 3.28
N GLY A 175 34.13 12.41 2.94
CA GLY A 175 35.39 12.63 2.23
C GLY A 175 35.20 13.25 0.84
N THR A 176 34.18 12.83 0.09
CA THR A 176 33.88 13.43 -1.22
C THR A 176 33.38 14.86 -1.12
N LEU A 177 32.52 15.17 -0.14
CA LEU A 177 31.93 16.50 0.03
C LEU A 177 32.97 17.61 0.24
N VAL A 178 34.09 17.30 0.90
CA VAL A 178 35.25 18.20 1.05
C VAL A 178 35.66 18.83 -0.28
N THR A 179 35.67 18.04 -1.36
CA THR A 179 36.08 18.50 -2.69
C THR A 179 34.92 18.79 -3.63
N LEU A 180 33.83 18.04 -3.50
CA LEU A 180 32.72 18.11 -4.45
C LEU A 180 31.80 19.29 -4.15
N TRP A 181 31.58 19.62 -2.87
CA TRP A 181 30.70 20.71 -2.47
C TRP A 181 31.08 22.10 -3.03
N PRO A 182 32.32 22.60 -2.83
CA PRO A 182 32.72 23.88 -3.44
C PRO A 182 32.65 23.84 -4.97
N THR A 183 32.99 22.69 -5.56
CA THR A 183 32.92 22.45 -7.01
C THR A 183 31.49 22.57 -7.54
N MET A 184 30.53 21.95 -6.87
CA MET A 184 29.10 22.01 -7.20
C MET A 184 28.55 23.43 -7.09
N LEU A 185 28.91 24.15 -6.02
CA LEU A 185 28.55 25.55 -5.84
C LEU A 185 29.30 26.50 -6.80
N ARG A 186 30.35 26.03 -7.47
CA ARG A 186 31.24 26.83 -8.33
C ARG A 186 31.80 28.02 -7.55
N THR A 187 32.41 27.71 -6.41
CA THR A 187 33.10 28.67 -5.53
C THR A 187 34.32 27.98 -4.91
N THR A 188 35.21 28.75 -4.28
CA THR A 188 36.38 28.21 -3.60
C THR A 188 36.05 27.86 -2.15
N LEU A 189 36.69 26.80 -1.66
CA LEU A 189 36.63 26.43 -0.25
C LEU A 189 37.34 27.50 0.60
N GLN A 190 36.84 27.77 1.81
CA GLN A 190 37.46 28.72 2.73
C GLN A 190 38.89 28.28 3.11
N GLU A 191 39.82 29.23 3.17
CA GLU A 191 41.19 29.02 3.64
C GLU A 191 41.22 28.40 5.04
N GLY A 192 42.14 27.46 5.27
CA GLY A 192 42.28 26.73 6.54
C GLY A 192 41.38 25.50 6.73
N SER A 193 40.36 25.30 5.88
CA SER A 193 39.43 24.15 5.97
C SER A 193 40.13 22.79 5.86
N GLU A 194 41.28 22.73 5.17
CA GLU A 194 42.09 21.51 5.01
C GLU A 194 42.59 20.95 6.36
N ARG A 195 42.86 21.81 7.34
CA ARG A 195 43.30 21.39 8.68
C ARG A 195 42.16 20.71 9.43
N THR A 196 40.96 21.29 9.38
CA THR A 196 39.75 20.70 9.97
C THR A 196 39.47 19.34 9.35
N PHE A 197 39.50 19.22 8.02
CA PHE A 197 39.21 17.97 7.32
C PHE A 197 40.20 16.85 7.64
N ALA A 198 41.45 17.22 7.90
CA ALA A 198 42.47 16.29 8.35
C ALA A 198 42.24 15.79 9.78
N ALA A 199 41.86 16.69 10.68
CA ALA A 199 41.65 16.39 12.10
C ALA A 199 40.36 15.59 12.34
N VAL A 200 39.35 15.74 11.47
CA VAL A 200 38.05 15.05 11.59
C VAL A 200 38.13 13.55 11.30
N LEU A 201 39.00 13.10 10.40
CA LEU A 201 39.09 11.67 10.04
C LEU A 201 39.38 10.76 11.25
N PRO A 202 40.42 10.99 12.07
CA PRO A 202 40.66 10.14 13.23
C PRO A 202 39.51 10.18 14.25
N LEU A 203 38.81 11.32 14.39
CA LEU A 203 37.62 11.41 15.25
C LEU A 203 36.49 10.51 14.74
N LEU A 204 36.21 10.51 13.44
CA LEU A 204 35.20 9.63 12.84
C LEU A 204 35.59 8.16 12.97
N LEU A 205 36.87 7.81 12.79
CA LEU A 205 37.35 6.44 12.98
C LEU A 205 37.22 5.99 14.45
N GLY A 206 37.58 6.85 15.40
CA GLY A 206 37.39 6.60 16.83
C GLY A 206 35.92 6.43 17.20
N ALA A 207 35.04 7.27 16.64
CA ALA A 207 33.60 7.18 16.82
C ALA A 207 33.02 5.85 16.30
N ILE A 208 33.44 5.41 15.11
CA ILE A 208 33.04 4.11 14.54
C ILE A 208 33.56 2.96 15.42
N LEU A 209 34.81 3.04 15.89
CA LEU A 209 35.38 2.02 16.77
C LEU A 209 34.62 1.90 18.10
N LEU A 210 34.27 3.04 18.71
CA LEU A 210 33.42 3.08 19.90
C LEU A 210 32.03 2.51 19.61
N GLY A 211 31.40 2.90 18.52
CA GLY A 211 30.08 2.39 18.13
C GLY A 211 30.06 0.87 17.92
N VAL A 212 31.05 0.33 17.18
CA VAL A 212 31.18 -1.10 16.91
C VAL A 212 31.55 -1.87 18.17
N GLY A 213 32.55 -1.40 18.93
CA GLY A 213 32.97 -2.02 20.18
C GLY A 213 31.84 -2.03 21.21
N GLY A 214 31.15 -0.90 21.38
CA GLY A 214 29.97 -0.79 22.23
C GLY A 214 28.84 -1.73 21.79
N ALA A 215 28.57 -1.84 20.49
CA ALA A 215 27.57 -2.75 19.96
C ALA A 215 27.90 -4.22 20.24
N LEU A 216 29.15 -4.64 19.98
CA LEU A 216 29.59 -6.02 20.22
C LEU A 216 29.62 -6.37 21.71
N LEU A 217 30.05 -5.44 22.57
CA LEU A 217 30.08 -5.62 24.02
C LEU A 217 28.70 -5.47 24.68
N GLY A 218 27.69 -4.99 23.95
CA GLY A 218 26.34 -4.75 24.49
C GLY A 218 26.23 -3.49 25.37
N LEU A 219 27.18 -2.56 25.26
CA LEU A 219 27.29 -1.37 26.11
C LEU A 219 26.64 -0.15 25.44
N THR A 220 25.37 0.10 25.73
CA THR A 220 24.56 1.18 25.10
C THR A 220 25.17 2.57 25.28
N TRP A 221 25.76 2.87 26.44
CA TRP A 221 26.41 4.16 26.70
C TRP A 221 27.67 4.37 25.84
N VAL A 222 28.43 3.31 25.54
CA VAL A 222 29.60 3.37 24.63
C VAL A 222 29.13 3.63 23.21
N ILE A 223 28.03 2.98 22.79
CA ILE A 223 27.40 3.23 21.47
C ILE A 223 26.96 4.68 21.38
N ALA A 224 26.25 5.20 22.40
CA ALA A 224 25.80 6.58 22.44
C ALA A 224 26.99 7.57 22.38
N ALA A 225 28.05 7.34 23.14
CA ALA A 225 29.26 8.14 23.09
C ALA A 225 29.90 8.15 21.68
N GLY A 226 29.97 6.98 21.04
CA GLY A 226 30.42 6.86 19.65
C GLY A 226 29.55 7.66 18.67
N LEU A 227 28.23 7.59 18.79
CA LEU A 227 27.30 8.32 17.93
C LEU A 227 27.36 9.84 18.13
N VAL A 228 27.46 10.30 19.38
CA VAL A 228 27.63 11.72 19.72
C VAL A 228 28.96 12.24 19.16
N LEU A 229 30.04 11.47 19.32
CA LEU A 229 31.35 11.83 18.75
C LEU A 229 31.29 11.89 17.21
N TYR A 230 30.60 10.93 16.57
CA TYR A 230 30.41 10.95 15.12
C TYR A 230 29.63 12.19 14.68
N ALA A 231 28.53 12.51 15.36
CA ALA A 231 27.70 13.67 15.05
C ALA A 231 28.49 14.98 15.22
N ALA A 232 29.26 15.13 16.30
CA ALA A 232 30.13 16.28 16.52
C ALA A 232 31.16 16.43 15.39
N ALA A 233 31.81 15.34 14.99
CA ALA A 233 32.77 15.33 13.89
C ALA A 233 32.12 15.71 12.53
N VAL A 234 30.87 15.29 12.29
CA VAL A 234 30.09 15.72 11.11
C VAL A 234 29.75 17.20 11.18
N VAL A 235 29.38 17.74 12.35
CA VAL A 235 29.12 19.18 12.53
C VAL A 235 30.38 19.99 12.25
N ASP A 236 31.53 19.61 12.79
CA ASP A 236 32.82 20.28 12.53
C ASP A 236 33.16 20.28 11.04
N LEU A 237 32.86 19.18 10.34
CA LEU A 237 33.01 19.09 8.89
C LEU A 237 32.01 19.96 8.13
N ALA A 238 30.78 20.09 8.62
CA ALA A 238 29.71 20.85 7.99
C ALA A 238 29.90 22.37 8.12
N VAL A 239 30.55 22.87 9.18
CA VAL A 239 30.80 24.31 9.38
C VAL A 239 31.49 24.99 8.18
N PRO A 240 32.65 24.54 7.68
CA PRO A 240 33.29 25.15 6.51
C PRO A 240 32.46 24.98 5.22
N LEU A 241 31.71 23.86 5.09
CA LEU A 241 30.81 23.65 3.95
C LEU A 241 29.63 24.64 3.97
N ALA A 242 29.07 24.91 5.15
CA ALA A 242 28.00 25.88 5.35
C ALA A 242 28.49 27.32 5.11
N ARG A 243 29.69 27.67 5.56
CA ARG A 243 30.32 28.97 5.26
C ARG A 243 30.54 29.16 3.75
N THR A 244 30.93 28.08 3.05
CA THR A 244 31.04 28.08 1.58
C THR A 244 29.68 28.30 0.91
N ALA A 245 28.62 27.65 1.42
CA ALA A 245 27.25 27.83 0.95
C ALA A 245 26.69 29.24 1.22
N ARG A 246 27.10 29.91 2.31
CA ARG A 246 26.71 31.29 2.59
C ARG A 246 27.27 32.28 1.56
N ARG A 247 28.47 32.02 1.03
CA ARG A 247 29.06 32.85 -0.05
C ARG A 247 28.33 32.67 -1.37
N LYS A 248 27.94 31.42 -1.68
CA LYS A 248 27.18 31.09 -2.89
C LYS A 248 26.11 30.04 -2.56
N PRO A 249 24.84 30.46 -2.40
CA PRO A 249 23.79 29.57 -1.92
C PRO A 249 23.46 28.47 -2.94
N PRO A 250 22.99 27.29 -2.48
CA PRO A 250 22.45 26.25 -3.34
C PRO A 250 21.36 26.80 -4.27
N ALA A 251 21.43 26.43 -5.54
CA ALA A 251 20.58 27.02 -6.58
C ALA A 251 19.83 25.99 -7.42
N ASP A 252 20.27 24.74 -7.41
CA ASP A 252 19.79 23.69 -8.30
C ASP A 252 19.49 22.39 -7.53
N PHE A 253 18.87 21.40 -8.19
CA PHE A 253 18.54 20.12 -7.57
C PHE A 253 19.76 19.48 -6.92
N SER A 254 20.89 19.48 -7.63
CA SER A 254 22.12 18.84 -7.15
C SER A 254 22.59 19.40 -5.81
N THR A 255 22.68 20.72 -5.70
CA THR A 255 23.16 21.41 -4.49
C THR A 255 22.15 21.35 -3.35
N TRP A 256 20.85 21.50 -3.64
CA TRP A 256 19.79 21.36 -2.63
C TRP A 256 19.64 19.94 -2.10
N SER A 257 19.71 18.93 -2.96
CA SER A 257 19.57 17.53 -2.56
C SER A 257 20.76 17.06 -1.73
N VAL A 258 21.99 17.46 -2.08
CA VAL A 258 23.17 17.15 -1.25
C VAL A 258 23.10 17.85 0.11
N ALA A 259 22.68 19.12 0.17
CA ALA A 259 22.50 19.82 1.44
C ALA A 259 21.45 19.15 2.33
N ALA A 260 20.29 18.82 1.76
CA ALA A 260 19.23 18.09 2.45
C ALA A 260 19.73 16.73 2.96
N GLY A 261 20.54 16.02 2.17
CA GLY A 261 21.15 14.78 2.59
C GLY A 261 22.01 14.91 3.85
N VAL A 262 22.88 15.92 3.92
CA VAL A 262 23.72 16.16 5.11
C VAL A 262 22.88 16.50 6.34
N LEU A 263 21.80 17.26 6.18
CA LEU A 263 20.86 17.52 7.28
C LEU A 263 20.17 16.24 7.75
N TRP A 264 19.77 15.36 6.82
CA TRP A 264 19.21 14.05 7.13
C TRP A 264 20.19 13.12 7.82
N LEU A 265 21.49 13.19 7.52
CA LEU A 265 22.52 12.46 8.26
C LEU A 265 22.53 12.86 9.74
N LEU A 266 22.54 14.17 10.03
CA LEU A 266 22.50 14.68 11.40
C LEU A 266 21.20 14.29 12.11
N ALA A 267 20.06 14.36 11.42
CA ALA A 267 18.77 13.95 11.97
C ALA A 267 18.75 12.43 12.29
N ALA A 268 19.25 11.59 11.38
CA ALA A 268 19.32 10.15 11.60
C ALA A 268 20.28 9.78 12.75
N LEU A 269 21.41 10.48 12.89
CA LEU A 269 22.33 10.31 14.02
C LEU A 269 21.69 10.72 15.34
N ALA A 270 20.98 11.85 15.37
CA ALA A 270 20.25 12.30 16.56
C ALA A 270 19.17 11.29 16.97
N GLN A 271 18.39 10.79 16.01
CA GLN A 271 17.36 9.79 16.26
C GLN A 271 17.96 8.46 16.75
N LEU A 272 19.05 7.99 16.14
CA LEU A 272 19.73 6.77 16.57
C LEU A 272 20.30 6.93 17.98
N THR A 273 20.90 8.08 18.28
CA THR A 273 21.42 8.40 19.62
C THR A 273 20.30 8.40 20.64
N TRP A 274 19.17 9.03 20.32
CA TRP A 274 17.97 9.02 21.17
C TRP A 274 17.50 7.60 21.48
N ILE A 275 17.37 6.75 20.45
CA ILE A 275 16.95 5.36 20.61
C ILE A 275 17.92 4.59 21.52
N VAL A 276 19.22 4.73 21.29
CA VAL A 276 20.26 4.05 22.08
C VAL A 276 20.27 4.51 23.54
N VAL A 277 20.08 5.81 23.80
CA VAL A 277 20.06 6.39 25.15
C VAL A 277 18.80 6.00 25.92
N THR A 278 17.64 6.01 25.25
CA THR A 278 16.35 5.71 25.89
C THR A 278 16.07 4.22 26.03
N THR A 279 16.83 3.36 25.35
CA THR A 279 16.64 1.91 25.35
C THR A 279 17.79 1.21 26.09
N PRO A 280 17.59 0.77 27.35
CA PRO A 280 18.67 0.25 28.18
C PRO A 280 19.23 -1.11 27.74
N ARG A 281 18.57 -1.84 26.82
CA ARG A 281 19.02 -3.15 26.32
C ARG A 281 19.12 -3.17 24.80
N VAL A 282 20.28 -3.62 24.29
CA VAL A 282 20.56 -3.74 22.85
C VAL A 282 19.55 -4.62 22.12
N ALA A 283 19.04 -5.68 22.75
CA ALA A 283 18.04 -6.56 22.16
C ALA A 283 16.79 -5.81 21.66
N ARG A 284 16.34 -4.77 22.39
CA ARG A 284 15.13 -3.98 22.06
C ARG A 284 15.39 -2.84 21.08
N ILE A 285 16.66 -2.52 20.80
CA ILE A 285 17.01 -1.46 19.84
C ILE A 285 16.64 -1.89 18.43
N HIS A 286 16.78 -3.18 18.12
CA HIS A 286 16.54 -3.75 16.78
C HIS A 286 15.16 -3.37 16.21
N ASP A 287 14.12 -3.44 17.04
CA ASP A 287 12.72 -3.20 16.65
C ASP A 287 12.48 -1.76 16.17
N GLN A 288 13.35 -0.81 16.55
CA GLN A 288 13.24 0.60 16.21
C GLN A 288 14.17 1.04 15.08
N LEU A 289 15.07 0.16 14.61
CA LEU A 289 16.09 0.53 13.62
C LEU A 289 15.53 0.74 12.21
N GLY A 290 14.37 0.14 11.88
CA GLY A 290 13.79 0.25 10.53
C GLY A 290 13.55 1.69 10.07
N LEU A 291 13.08 2.55 10.97
CA LEU A 291 12.83 3.96 10.68
C LEU A 291 14.13 4.74 10.48
N VAL A 292 15.14 4.50 11.34
CA VAL A 292 16.46 5.13 11.25
C VAL A 292 17.16 4.74 9.95
N VAL A 293 17.12 3.44 9.59
CA VAL A 293 17.72 2.95 8.34
C VAL A 293 17.05 3.60 7.13
N SER A 294 15.74 3.83 7.17
CA SER A 294 15.02 4.53 6.10
C SER A 294 15.43 6.00 6.01
N ALA A 295 15.52 6.69 7.15
CA ALA A 295 16.01 8.07 7.22
C ALA A 295 17.44 8.21 6.66
N PHE A 296 18.31 7.26 6.98
CA PHE A 296 19.67 7.23 6.46
C PHE A 296 19.72 6.89 4.97
N ALA A 297 19.08 5.80 4.55
CA ALA A 297 19.17 5.29 3.18
C ALA A 297 18.50 6.25 2.18
N VAL A 298 17.31 6.76 2.49
CA VAL A 298 16.57 7.66 1.61
C VAL A 298 16.95 9.12 1.85
N GLY A 299 16.83 9.57 3.10
CA GLY A 299 17.03 10.96 3.47
C GLY A 299 18.45 11.45 3.21
N PHE A 300 19.46 10.67 3.60
CA PHE A 300 20.87 10.99 3.38
C PHE A 300 21.41 10.40 2.07
N VAL A 301 21.49 9.07 1.97
CA VAL A 301 22.30 8.42 0.92
C VAL A 301 21.71 8.60 -0.48
N ALA A 302 20.43 8.31 -0.68
CA ALA A 302 19.79 8.45 -1.99
C ALA A 302 19.80 9.91 -2.48
N GLN A 303 19.53 10.87 -1.59
CA GLN A 303 19.59 12.30 -1.92
C GLN A 303 21.00 12.73 -2.35
N VAL A 304 22.04 12.36 -1.59
CA VAL A 304 23.42 12.68 -1.97
C VAL A 304 23.79 12.01 -3.29
N LEU A 305 23.47 10.73 -3.47
CA LEU A 305 23.77 10.00 -4.71
C LEU A 305 23.12 10.68 -5.92
N PHE A 306 21.82 10.97 -5.83
CA PHE A 306 21.07 11.58 -6.93
C PHE A 306 21.51 13.02 -7.21
N GLY A 307 21.78 13.81 -6.17
CA GLY A 307 22.31 15.15 -6.31
C GLY A 307 23.68 15.15 -6.98
N ALA A 308 24.60 14.29 -6.52
CA ALA A 308 25.95 14.14 -7.07
C ALA A 308 25.93 13.64 -8.53
N LEU A 309 25.17 12.60 -8.85
CA LEU A 309 25.06 12.08 -10.22
C LEU A 309 24.45 13.12 -11.18
N SER A 310 23.47 13.89 -10.72
CA SER A 310 22.84 14.96 -11.53
C SER A 310 23.81 16.09 -11.88
N TYR A 311 24.89 16.25 -11.10
CA TYR A 311 25.97 17.21 -11.37
C TYR A 311 27.12 16.59 -12.17
N LEU A 312 27.65 15.45 -11.71
CA LEU A 312 28.87 14.86 -12.24
C LEU A 312 28.67 14.24 -13.64
N LEU A 313 27.50 13.65 -13.90
CA LEU A 313 27.25 12.95 -15.15
C LEU A 313 27.29 13.90 -16.37
N PRO A 314 26.60 15.06 -16.38
CA PRO A 314 26.76 16.06 -17.43
C PRO A 314 28.22 16.46 -17.70
N VAL A 315 29.00 16.68 -16.63
CA VAL A 315 30.40 17.10 -16.74
C VAL A 315 31.27 16.01 -17.36
N MET A 316 31.10 14.76 -16.92
CA MET A 316 31.87 13.62 -17.44
C MET A 316 31.52 13.24 -18.88
N LEU A 317 30.27 13.45 -19.29
CA LEU A 317 29.86 13.15 -20.65
C LEU A 317 30.55 14.09 -21.65
N GLY A 318 30.96 15.30 -21.28
CA GLY A 318 31.69 16.21 -22.16
C GLY A 318 30.84 16.69 -23.36
N GLY A 319 31.48 16.94 -24.51
CA GLY A 319 30.80 17.45 -25.72
C GLY A 319 30.74 18.99 -25.82
N GLY A 320 31.60 19.69 -25.07
CA GLY A 320 31.68 21.15 -25.09
C GLY A 320 30.67 21.86 -24.18
N PRO A 321 30.81 23.19 -23.96
CA PRO A 321 30.03 23.93 -22.97
C PRO A 321 28.52 23.90 -23.21
N ALA A 322 28.07 23.89 -24.47
CA ALA A 322 26.66 23.87 -24.82
C ALA A 322 26.00 22.51 -24.50
N ALA A 323 26.65 21.39 -24.83
CA ALA A 323 26.15 20.06 -24.49
C ALA A 323 26.09 19.84 -22.96
N VAL A 324 27.08 20.32 -22.22
CA VAL A 324 27.09 20.26 -20.75
C VAL A 324 25.95 21.09 -20.15
N ARG A 325 25.69 22.30 -20.69
CA ARG A 325 24.54 23.13 -20.24
C ARG A 325 23.21 22.43 -20.49
N GLU A 326 23.02 21.84 -21.66
CA GLU A 326 21.76 21.19 -22.01
C GLU A 326 21.52 19.93 -21.17
N THR A 327 22.53 19.08 -21.04
CA THR A 327 22.43 17.88 -20.19
C THR A 327 22.25 18.22 -18.72
N THR A 328 22.85 19.31 -18.23
CA THR A 328 22.56 19.86 -16.90
C THR A 328 21.11 20.32 -16.80
N ARG A 329 20.58 21.06 -17.79
CA ARG A 329 19.17 21.50 -17.78
C ARG A 329 18.20 20.30 -17.65
N ILE A 330 18.52 19.19 -18.30
CA ILE A 330 17.73 17.94 -18.20
C ILE A 330 17.77 17.37 -16.77
N THR A 331 18.95 17.22 -16.18
CA THR A 331 19.08 16.58 -14.85
C THR A 331 18.54 17.44 -13.70
N GLN A 332 18.52 18.77 -13.87
CA GLN A 332 18.00 19.72 -12.88
C GLN A 332 16.46 19.91 -12.94
N ARG A 333 15.75 19.25 -13.87
CA ARG A 333 14.31 19.42 -14.04
C ARG A 333 13.53 18.99 -12.77
N PHE A 334 12.49 19.76 -12.45
CA PHE A 334 11.64 19.60 -11.26
C PHE A 334 12.41 19.55 -9.93
N GLY A 335 13.57 20.20 -9.86
CA GLY A 335 14.48 20.09 -8.73
C GLY A 335 13.87 20.42 -7.36
N GLY A 336 13.20 21.57 -7.25
CA GLY A 336 12.57 22.00 -6.00
C GLY A 336 11.49 21.01 -5.52
N PHE A 337 10.66 20.51 -6.45
CA PHE A 337 9.61 19.52 -6.14
C PHE A 337 10.23 18.22 -5.62
N ARG A 338 11.24 17.68 -6.32
CA ARG A 338 11.91 16.43 -5.96
C ARG A 338 12.51 16.48 -4.55
N VAL A 339 13.21 17.56 -4.21
CA VAL A 339 13.82 17.73 -2.87
C VAL A 339 12.76 17.89 -1.79
N ALA A 340 11.73 18.71 -2.04
CA ALA A 340 10.66 18.98 -1.08
C ALA A 340 9.84 17.72 -0.76
N VAL A 341 9.34 17.01 -1.79
CA VAL A 341 8.56 15.78 -1.59
C VAL A 341 9.39 14.68 -0.92
N THR A 342 10.66 14.50 -1.32
CA THR A 342 11.52 13.46 -0.71
C THR A 342 11.79 13.78 0.76
N SER A 343 12.09 15.04 1.10
CA SER A 343 12.45 15.41 2.47
C SER A 343 11.23 15.54 3.38
N LEU A 344 10.19 16.27 2.97
CA LEU A 344 9.00 16.49 3.79
C LEU A 344 8.15 15.21 3.89
N GLY A 345 7.99 14.47 2.80
CA GLY A 345 7.27 13.20 2.82
C GLY A 345 7.95 12.17 3.73
N LEU A 346 9.29 12.11 3.72
CA LEU A 346 10.04 11.22 4.62
C LEU A 346 9.91 11.66 6.07
N LEU A 347 9.96 12.97 6.36
CA LEU A 347 9.74 13.50 7.71
C LEU A 347 8.39 13.07 8.27
N VAL A 348 7.32 13.17 7.47
CA VAL A 348 5.99 12.71 7.85
C VAL A 348 5.96 11.20 8.11
N CYS A 349 6.65 10.41 7.29
CA CYS A 349 6.73 8.95 7.48
C CYS A 349 7.41 8.53 8.79
N LEU A 350 8.29 9.38 9.34
CA LEU A 350 8.98 9.14 10.61
C LEU A 350 8.17 9.59 11.83
N LEU A 351 7.11 10.38 11.64
CA LEU A 351 6.21 10.81 12.71
C LEU A 351 5.16 9.72 13.02
N PRO A 352 4.59 9.73 14.23
CA PRO A 352 3.48 8.86 14.60
C PRO A 352 2.19 9.31 13.89
N VAL A 353 2.10 9.06 12.58
CA VAL A 353 0.93 9.38 11.74
C VAL A 353 0.11 8.12 11.40
N PRO A 354 -1.18 8.27 11.05
CA PRO A 354 -2.02 7.18 10.57
C PRO A 354 -1.38 6.39 9.43
N SER A 355 -1.74 5.10 9.32
CA SER A 355 -1.16 4.19 8.33
C SER A 355 -1.33 4.70 6.89
N LEU A 356 -2.51 5.23 6.57
CA LEU A 356 -2.82 5.75 5.24
C LEU A 356 -1.98 7.00 4.91
N VAL A 357 -1.81 7.93 5.85
CA VAL A 357 -0.93 9.10 5.71
C VAL A 357 0.52 8.65 5.44
N ARG A 358 1.00 7.64 6.18
CA ARG A 358 2.34 7.08 5.97
C ARG A 358 2.47 6.47 4.58
N VAL A 359 1.46 5.74 4.11
CA VAL A 359 1.47 5.12 2.77
C VAL A 359 1.48 6.18 1.68
N THR A 360 0.57 7.16 1.72
CA THR A 360 0.50 8.22 0.69
C THR A 360 1.77 9.06 0.65
N CYS A 361 2.33 9.44 1.81
CA CYS A 361 3.61 10.15 1.87
C CYS A 361 4.78 9.29 1.37
N SER A 362 4.81 7.98 1.66
CA SER A 362 5.86 7.08 1.16
C SER A 362 5.83 6.93 -0.36
N LEU A 363 4.64 6.92 -0.97
CA LEU A 363 4.46 6.91 -2.42
C LEU A 363 4.96 8.22 -3.05
N LEU A 364 4.67 9.36 -2.42
CA LEU A 364 5.21 10.64 -2.87
C LEU A 364 6.75 10.65 -2.81
N VAL A 365 7.35 10.18 -1.71
CA VAL A 365 8.81 10.04 -1.60
C VAL A 365 9.37 9.19 -2.75
N LEU A 366 8.74 8.04 -3.04
CA LEU A 366 9.13 7.19 -4.16
C LEU A 366 9.05 7.94 -5.49
N VAL A 367 7.96 8.66 -5.75
CA VAL A 367 7.82 9.51 -6.94
C VAL A 367 8.99 10.50 -7.04
N GLY A 368 9.29 11.23 -5.96
CA GLY A 368 10.41 12.19 -5.91
C GLY A 368 11.76 11.59 -6.28
N LEU A 369 12.04 10.38 -5.80
CA LEU A 369 13.25 9.61 -6.12
C LEU A 369 13.25 9.15 -7.58
N CYS A 370 12.12 8.66 -8.09
CA CYS A 370 11.97 8.06 -9.42
C CYS A 370 12.08 9.05 -10.58
N PHE A 371 11.99 10.36 -10.33
CA PHE A 371 12.33 11.37 -11.35
C PHE A 371 13.80 11.28 -11.79
N THR A 372 14.73 10.90 -10.91
CA THR A 372 16.17 11.01 -11.20
C THR A 372 16.65 10.03 -12.28
N PRO A 373 16.40 8.71 -12.19
CA PRO A 373 16.96 7.76 -13.14
C PRO A 373 16.57 8.01 -14.61
N PRO A 374 15.29 8.29 -14.96
CA PRO A 374 14.91 8.62 -16.34
C PRO A 374 15.59 9.89 -16.87
N LEU A 375 15.76 10.92 -16.01
CA LEU A 375 16.47 12.14 -16.39
C LEU A 375 17.95 11.91 -16.65
N LEU A 376 18.60 11.04 -15.87
CA LEU A 376 19.99 10.64 -16.11
C LEU A 376 20.12 9.86 -17.42
N VAL A 377 19.23 8.90 -17.69
CA VAL A 377 19.21 8.14 -18.96
C VAL A 377 19.02 9.10 -20.14
N ARG A 378 18.05 10.02 -20.05
CA ARG A 378 17.82 11.04 -21.08
C ARG A 378 19.05 11.92 -21.30
N ALA A 379 19.72 12.36 -20.24
CA ALA A 379 20.95 13.15 -20.36
C ALA A 379 22.06 12.38 -21.08
N VAL A 380 22.23 11.07 -20.80
CA VAL A 380 23.19 10.20 -21.51
C VAL A 380 22.83 10.08 -22.99
N VAL A 381 21.56 9.83 -23.32
CA VAL A 381 21.09 9.70 -24.70
C VAL A 381 21.33 11.00 -25.47
N VAL A 382 20.97 12.15 -24.89
CA VAL A 382 21.17 13.47 -25.51
C VAL A 382 22.66 13.77 -25.69
N ALA A 383 23.50 13.49 -24.68
CA ALA A 383 24.94 13.70 -24.78
C ALA A 383 25.62 12.81 -25.83
N ARG A 384 25.09 11.60 -26.07
CA ARG A 384 25.56 10.72 -27.15
C ARG A 384 25.16 11.28 -28.51
N ARG A 385 23.91 11.71 -28.67
CA ARG A 385 23.42 12.32 -29.91
C ARG A 385 24.19 13.59 -30.28
N LEU A 386 24.43 14.49 -29.32
CA LEU A 386 25.19 15.72 -29.56
C LEU A 386 26.66 15.45 -29.91
N ARG A 387 27.23 14.34 -29.46
CA ARG A 387 28.60 13.91 -29.86
C ARG A 387 28.65 13.30 -31.25
N GLN A 388 27.61 12.55 -31.63
CA GLN A 388 27.49 11.98 -32.98
C GLN A 388 27.17 13.05 -34.03
N HIS A 389 26.51 14.13 -33.62
CA HIS A 389 26.06 15.23 -34.48
C HIS A 389 26.49 16.59 -33.91
N PRO A 390 27.79 16.94 -33.96
CA PRO A 390 28.31 18.18 -33.39
C PRO A 390 27.63 19.44 -33.92
N GLU A 391 27.18 19.43 -35.18
CA GLU A 391 26.44 20.50 -35.85
C GLU A 391 25.17 20.91 -35.10
N ARG A 392 24.45 19.95 -34.49
CA ARG A 392 23.24 20.20 -33.70
C ARG A 392 23.50 20.99 -32.42
N THR A 393 24.76 21.10 -32.01
CA THR A 393 25.14 21.93 -30.85
C THR A 393 24.97 23.42 -31.16
N ARG A 394 25.01 23.81 -32.46
CA ARG A 394 24.79 25.19 -32.91
C ARG A 394 23.33 25.62 -32.81
N ASP A 395 22.40 24.66 -32.91
CA ASP A 395 20.95 24.89 -32.81
C ASP A 395 20.47 25.03 -31.36
N LEU A 396 21.33 24.70 -30.38
CA LEU A 396 20.99 24.87 -28.98
C LEU A 396 20.99 26.35 -28.60
N PRO A 397 20.03 26.82 -27.78
CA PRO A 397 19.98 28.21 -27.35
C PRO A 397 21.32 28.68 -26.76
N GLY A 398 21.90 29.72 -27.35
CA GLY A 398 23.10 30.36 -26.83
C GLY A 398 22.84 31.00 -25.46
N PRO A 399 23.89 31.23 -24.64
CA PRO A 399 23.74 32.14 -23.50
C PRO A 399 23.22 33.48 -24.04
N ALA A 400 22.16 34.04 -23.43
CA ALA A 400 21.62 35.33 -23.84
C ALA A 400 22.74 36.37 -23.84
N ALA A 401 23.28 36.69 -25.01
CA ALA A 401 24.20 37.78 -25.18
C ALA A 401 23.38 39.04 -24.91
N GLY A 402 23.74 39.77 -23.86
CA GLY A 402 23.18 41.10 -23.61
C GLY A 402 23.38 41.93 -24.87
N ARG A 403 22.29 42.32 -25.53
CA ARG A 403 22.32 43.42 -26.49
C ARG A 403 22.74 44.67 -25.71
N PRO A 404 23.80 45.40 -26.10
CA PRO A 404 24.11 46.68 -25.49
C PRO A 404 22.98 47.65 -25.88
N GLY A 405 22.10 47.98 -24.93
CA GLY A 405 21.00 48.93 -25.14
C GLY A 405 19.66 48.61 -24.46
N ALA A 406 19.45 47.42 -23.90
CA ALA A 406 18.23 47.15 -23.15
C ALA A 406 18.41 47.50 -21.67
N GLY A 407 17.66 48.50 -21.18
CA GLY A 407 17.69 48.97 -19.79
C GLY A 407 17.41 47.89 -18.73
N PRO A 408 17.58 48.20 -17.43
CA PRO A 408 17.72 47.22 -16.34
C PRO A 408 16.53 46.26 -16.11
N ALA A 409 15.42 46.43 -16.82
CA ALA A 409 14.18 45.70 -16.59
C ALA A 409 14.07 44.32 -17.28
N ALA A 410 14.89 44.03 -18.32
CA ALA A 410 14.76 42.78 -19.09
C ALA A 410 15.61 41.59 -18.58
N GLY A 411 16.51 41.82 -17.62
CA GLY A 411 17.35 40.78 -17.00
C GLY A 411 16.69 39.98 -15.87
N ALA A 412 15.49 40.37 -15.43
CA ALA A 412 14.80 39.78 -14.29
C ALA A 412 14.01 38.50 -14.63
N ALA A 413 13.62 38.30 -15.89
CA ALA A 413 12.67 37.25 -16.29
C ALA A 413 13.26 35.82 -16.41
N ALA A 414 14.59 35.64 -16.35
CA ALA A 414 15.25 34.34 -16.52
C ALA A 414 15.76 33.69 -15.21
N ARG A 415 15.54 34.31 -14.04
CA ARG A 415 15.77 33.69 -12.72
C ARG A 415 14.47 33.06 -12.22
N ARG A 416 14.02 31.95 -12.81
CA ARG A 416 12.95 31.14 -12.19
C ARG A 416 13.50 30.61 -10.85
N ARG A 417 13.11 31.25 -9.75
CA ARG A 417 13.54 30.89 -8.39
C ARG A 417 13.12 29.43 -8.10
N PRO A 418 14.01 28.58 -7.54
CA PRO A 418 13.71 27.17 -7.21
C PRO A 418 12.54 27.01 -6.22
N LEU A 419 12.12 28.10 -5.57
CA LEU A 419 11.01 28.20 -4.63
C LEU A 419 9.68 27.70 -5.21
N GLY A 420 9.37 27.98 -6.49
CA GLY A 420 8.09 27.55 -7.08
C GLY A 420 7.91 26.03 -7.07
N GLY A 421 8.97 25.28 -7.38
CA GLY A 421 8.93 23.82 -7.31
C GLY A 421 8.85 23.29 -5.87
N MET A 422 9.51 23.96 -4.93
CA MET A 422 9.45 23.58 -3.50
C MET A 422 8.05 23.79 -2.92
N VAL A 423 7.38 24.90 -3.26
CA VAL A 423 6.00 25.18 -2.84
C VAL A 423 5.03 24.13 -3.37
N VAL A 424 5.17 23.75 -4.65
CA VAL A 424 4.36 22.65 -5.23
C VAL A 424 4.62 21.32 -4.50
N GLY A 425 5.88 21.03 -4.16
CA GLY A 425 6.22 19.84 -3.39
C GLY A 425 5.62 19.84 -1.97
N LEU A 426 5.68 20.98 -1.28
CA LEU A 426 5.03 21.16 0.03
C LEU A 426 3.51 20.95 -0.07
N ALA A 427 2.86 21.59 -1.05
CA ALA A 427 1.43 21.45 -1.28
C ALA A 427 1.03 19.98 -1.54
N ALA A 428 1.82 19.23 -2.32
CA ALA A 428 1.57 17.82 -2.56
C ALA A 428 1.65 16.98 -1.27
N VAL A 429 2.63 17.24 -0.39
CA VAL A 429 2.74 16.55 0.90
C VAL A 429 1.57 16.91 1.82
N LEU A 430 1.20 18.18 1.91
CA LEU A 430 0.05 18.62 2.71
C LEU A 430 -1.26 17.99 2.22
N LEU A 431 -1.45 17.89 0.90
CA LEU A 431 -2.61 17.23 0.31
C LEU A 431 -2.63 15.72 0.63
N ALA A 432 -1.48 15.05 0.62
CA ALA A 432 -1.38 13.64 1.00
C ALA A 432 -1.70 13.39 2.49
N ILE A 433 -1.30 14.32 3.37
CA ILE A 433 -1.68 14.28 4.79
C ILE A 433 -3.19 14.49 4.93
N ALA A 434 -3.73 15.55 4.32
CA ALA A 434 -5.15 15.88 4.41
C ALA A 434 -6.03 14.73 3.88
N GLY A 435 -5.70 14.17 2.72
CA GLY A 435 -6.42 13.03 2.14
C GLY A 435 -6.28 11.76 2.98
N GLY A 436 -5.10 11.49 3.54
CA GLY A 436 -4.89 10.33 4.41
C GLY A 436 -5.64 10.42 5.75
N VAL A 437 -5.77 11.63 6.31
CA VAL A 437 -6.56 11.87 7.54
C VAL A 437 -8.05 11.85 7.26
N ALA A 438 -8.50 12.45 6.14
CA ALA A 438 -9.93 12.48 5.79
C ALA A 438 -10.51 11.07 5.55
N ALA A 439 -9.68 10.14 5.07
CA ALA A 439 -10.08 8.75 4.83
C ALA A 439 -9.99 7.84 6.09
N ASP A 440 -9.34 8.28 7.17
CA ASP A 440 -9.32 7.57 8.47
C ASP A 440 -9.21 8.57 9.66
N PRO A 441 -10.32 9.25 10.02
CA PRO A 441 -10.30 10.27 11.07
C PRO A 441 -10.06 9.70 12.48
N ALA A 442 -10.43 8.44 12.71
CA ALA A 442 -10.37 7.78 14.02
C ALA A 442 -8.93 7.49 14.47
N ALA A 443 -7.98 7.32 13.54
CA ALA A 443 -6.58 7.03 13.84
C ALA A 443 -5.76 8.21 14.39
N VAL A 444 -6.36 9.41 14.53
CA VAL A 444 -5.67 10.65 14.92
C VAL A 444 -5.64 10.87 16.43
N PHE A 445 -6.59 10.31 17.20
CA PHE A 445 -6.73 10.55 18.63
C PHE A 445 -6.22 9.34 19.44
N ARG A 446 -5.13 9.51 20.20
CA ARG A 446 -4.67 8.52 21.19
C ARG A 446 -5.33 8.82 22.53
N SER A 447 -5.96 7.82 23.13
CA SER A 447 -6.70 7.92 24.39
C SER A 447 -6.00 7.08 25.47
N ASP A 448 -5.93 7.59 26.71
CA ASP A 448 -5.26 6.91 27.84
C ASP A 448 -6.12 5.74 28.37
N ALA A 449 -5.49 4.61 28.71
CA ALA A 449 -6.15 3.37 29.15
C ALA A 449 -6.70 3.48 30.59
N ALA A 450 -6.00 4.22 31.45
CA ALA A 450 -6.28 4.26 32.89
C ALA A 450 -7.51 5.10 33.24
N GLY A 451 -7.87 6.09 32.41
CA GLY A 451 -9.05 6.93 32.61
C GLY A 451 -9.13 7.63 33.97
N GLY A 452 -8.01 7.78 34.69
CA GLY A 452 -7.95 8.36 36.04
C GLY A 452 -8.31 7.43 37.20
N VAL A 453 -8.40 6.11 36.99
CA VAL A 453 -8.77 5.12 38.04
C VAL A 453 -7.56 4.70 38.90
N THR A 454 -7.75 4.53 40.20
CA THR A 454 -6.72 4.04 41.15
C THR A 454 -6.41 2.56 40.90
N PRO A 455 -5.14 2.13 40.80
CA PRO A 455 -4.79 0.74 40.58
C PRO A 455 -5.24 -0.18 41.72
N THR A 456 -5.84 -1.33 41.41
CA THR A 456 -6.26 -2.34 42.39
C THR A 456 -5.10 -3.19 42.91
N GLY A 457 -3.97 -3.22 42.18
CA GLY A 457 -2.84 -4.11 42.43
C GLY A 457 -3.01 -5.53 41.88
N ARG A 458 -4.17 -5.87 41.32
CA ARG A 458 -4.44 -7.17 40.69
C ARG A 458 -3.99 -7.17 39.23
N THR A 459 -3.35 -8.26 38.79
CA THR A 459 -2.94 -8.45 37.39
C THR A 459 -3.76 -9.56 36.75
N VAL A 460 -4.43 -9.26 35.64
CA VAL A 460 -5.22 -10.21 34.84
C VAL A 460 -4.44 -10.53 33.56
N THR A 461 -4.24 -11.82 33.29
CA THR A 461 -3.58 -12.27 32.05
C THR A 461 -4.57 -13.03 31.17
N VAL A 462 -4.71 -12.62 29.91
CA VAL A 462 -5.63 -13.24 28.95
C VAL A 462 -4.85 -13.80 27.76
N GLN A 463 -5.10 -15.07 27.43
CA GLN A 463 -4.57 -15.71 26.23
C GLN A 463 -5.46 -15.35 25.04
N VAL A 464 -4.88 -14.82 23.98
CA VAL A 464 -5.57 -14.39 22.76
C VAL A 464 -4.94 -15.10 21.57
N THR A 465 -5.73 -15.82 20.79
CA THR A 465 -5.24 -16.53 19.61
C THR A 465 -5.78 -15.86 18.35
N ALA A 466 -4.91 -15.42 17.45
CA ALA A 466 -5.29 -15.03 16.10
C ALA A 466 -5.48 -16.31 15.27
N LYS A 467 -6.73 -16.62 14.92
CA LYS A 467 -7.10 -17.80 14.12
C LYS A 467 -8.34 -17.49 13.27
N GLY A 468 -8.34 -17.92 12.01
CA GLY A 468 -9.43 -17.70 11.06
C GLY A 468 -9.73 -16.22 10.83
N MET A 469 -8.70 -15.35 10.77
CA MET A 469 -8.87 -13.90 10.61
C MET A 469 -9.69 -13.24 11.74
N ARG A 470 -9.58 -13.76 12.97
CA ARG A 470 -10.21 -13.21 14.18
C ARG A 470 -9.32 -13.44 15.42
N PHE A 471 -9.50 -12.63 16.46
CA PHE A 471 -8.95 -12.91 17.80
C PHE A 471 -9.89 -13.81 18.59
N THR A 472 -9.36 -14.86 19.21
CA THR A 472 -10.14 -15.80 20.05
C THR A 472 -9.47 -15.93 21.43
N PRO A 473 -10.13 -15.50 22.51
CA PRO A 473 -11.38 -14.73 22.52
C PRO A 473 -11.19 -13.35 21.87
N ASP A 474 -12.27 -12.77 21.35
CA ASP A 474 -12.28 -11.41 20.79
C ASP A 474 -12.53 -10.34 21.87
N THR A 475 -12.80 -10.75 23.11
CA THR A 475 -13.07 -9.85 24.23
C THR A 475 -12.36 -10.31 25.50
N ALA A 476 -11.74 -9.38 26.24
CA ALA A 476 -11.27 -9.54 27.61
C ALA A 476 -12.07 -8.64 28.55
N THR A 477 -12.59 -9.19 29.64
CA THR A 477 -13.30 -8.41 30.67
C THR A 477 -12.43 -8.29 31.91
N VAL A 478 -12.24 -7.06 32.42
CA VAL A 478 -11.43 -6.76 33.61
C VAL A 478 -12.16 -5.79 34.54
N ASP A 479 -11.81 -5.76 35.83
CA ASP A 479 -12.36 -4.75 36.74
C ASP A 479 -11.63 -3.41 36.55
N PRO A 480 -12.32 -2.25 36.66
CA PRO A 480 -11.64 -0.95 36.64
C PRO A 480 -10.50 -0.88 37.67
N GLY A 481 -9.30 -0.52 37.21
CA GLY A 481 -8.10 -0.41 38.03
C GLY A 481 -7.20 -1.65 38.01
N ASP A 482 -7.63 -2.76 37.40
CA ASP A 482 -6.78 -3.93 37.19
C ASP A 482 -5.70 -3.68 36.14
N ARG A 483 -4.54 -4.34 36.30
CA ARG A 483 -3.51 -4.39 35.26
C ARG A 483 -3.81 -5.55 34.30
N LEU A 484 -3.98 -5.26 33.01
CA LEU A 484 -4.23 -6.27 31.99
C LEU A 484 -2.97 -6.60 31.19
N VAL A 485 -2.68 -7.90 31.03
CA VAL A 485 -1.62 -8.44 30.18
C VAL A 485 -2.23 -9.41 29.17
N LEU A 486 -2.01 -9.19 27.88
CA LEU A 486 -2.49 -10.07 26.81
C LEU A 486 -1.34 -10.92 26.30
N GLN A 487 -1.53 -12.22 26.20
CA GLN A 487 -0.60 -13.14 25.54
C GLN A 487 -1.19 -13.53 24.19
N VAL A 488 -0.68 -12.92 23.12
CA VAL A 488 -1.21 -13.05 21.77
C VAL A 488 -0.42 -14.11 21.02
N THR A 489 -1.09 -15.13 20.48
CA THR A 489 -0.48 -16.19 19.66
C THR A 489 -1.10 -16.21 18.28
N ASN A 490 -0.28 -16.29 17.24
CA ASN A 490 -0.77 -16.48 15.89
C ASN A 490 -0.86 -17.97 15.53
N ALA A 491 -2.05 -18.47 15.24
CA ALA A 491 -2.30 -19.84 14.77
C ALA A 491 -2.59 -19.91 13.26
N ASP A 492 -2.78 -18.78 12.59
CA ASP A 492 -3.01 -18.69 11.14
C ASP A 492 -1.70 -18.74 10.34
N ALA A 493 -1.81 -19.12 9.07
CA ALA A 493 -0.69 -19.08 8.13
C ALA A 493 -0.28 -17.64 7.77
N ASP A 494 -1.24 -16.72 7.81
CA ASP A 494 -1.01 -15.29 7.58
C ASP A 494 -0.32 -14.63 8.78
N VAL A 495 0.31 -13.48 8.55
CA VAL A 495 0.94 -12.70 9.63
C VAL A 495 -0.12 -11.84 10.31
N HIS A 496 -0.16 -11.87 11.63
CA HIS A 496 -1.07 -11.07 12.45
C HIS A 496 -0.33 -10.23 13.48
N ASP A 497 -0.98 -9.20 13.98
CA ASP A 497 -0.58 -8.46 15.17
C ASP A 497 -1.84 -8.06 15.95
N LEU A 498 -1.67 -7.57 17.18
CA LEU A 498 -2.69 -6.91 17.96
C LEU A 498 -2.18 -5.52 18.33
N THR A 499 -2.93 -4.48 17.99
CA THR A 499 -2.68 -3.08 18.32
C THR A 499 -3.87 -2.54 19.09
N LEU A 500 -3.65 -1.85 20.21
CA LEU A 500 -4.69 -1.20 20.99
C LEU A 500 -4.78 0.29 20.65
N GLU A 501 -5.96 0.92 20.77
CA GLU A 501 -6.13 2.37 20.59
C GLU A 501 -5.24 3.21 21.52
N THR A 502 -4.86 2.63 22.67
CA THR A 502 -3.97 3.20 23.68
C THR A 502 -2.50 3.16 23.28
N GLY A 503 -2.18 2.47 22.17
CA GLY A 503 -0.87 2.49 21.51
C GLY A 503 0.03 1.29 21.78
N GLN A 504 -0.36 0.37 22.68
CA GLN A 504 0.35 -0.89 22.90
C GLN A 504 0.12 -1.85 21.72
N GLN A 505 1.13 -2.65 21.39
CA GLN A 505 1.06 -3.58 20.26
C GLN A 505 1.90 -4.84 20.49
N SER A 506 1.51 -5.96 19.86
CA SER A 506 2.24 -7.24 19.91
C SER A 506 3.45 -7.28 18.97
N GLY A 507 3.50 -6.40 17.97
CA GLY A 507 4.35 -6.59 16.80
C GLY A 507 3.82 -7.70 15.89
N ARG A 508 4.48 -7.89 14.75
CA ARG A 508 4.08 -8.89 13.74
C ARG A 508 4.44 -10.29 14.20
N LEU A 509 3.44 -11.16 14.27
CA LEU A 509 3.55 -12.56 14.65
C LEU A 509 3.38 -13.40 13.39
N ALA A 510 4.41 -14.16 13.01
CA ALA A 510 4.27 -15.21 12.01
C ALA A 510 3.54 -16.43 12.59
N GLN A 511 3.16 -17.39 11.73
CA GLN A 511 2.50 -18.62 12.18
C GLN A 511 3.25 -19.30 13.34
N GLY A 512 2.53 -19.59 14.42
CA GLY A 512 3.04 -20.22 15.63
C GLY A 512 3.81 -19.30 16.58
N GLN A 513 3.99 -18.02 16.26
CA GLN A 513 4.66 -17.06 17.16
C GLN A 513 3.69 -16.46 18.18
N SER A 514 4.24 -16.12 19.35
CA SER A 514 3.50 -15.48 20.43
C SER A 514 4.23 -14.26 20.97
N ALA A 515 3.48 -13.28 21.45
CA ALA A 515 3.99 -12.06 22.06
C ALA A 515 3.12 -11.63 23.25
N THR A 516 3.73 -10.93 24.21
CA THR A 516 3.03 -10.39 25.37
C THR A 516 2.83 -8.88 25.20
N VAL A 517 1.58 -8.43 25.34
CA VAL A 517 1.17 -7.02 25.31
C VAL A 517 0.70 -6.62 26.70
N ASP A 518 1.48 -5.81 27.39
CA ASP A 518 1.10 -5.24 28.70
C ASP A 518 0.28 -3.98 28.48
N VAL A 519 -1.03 -4.06 28.71
CA VAL A 519 -1.99 -2.96 28.54
C VAL A 519 -1.84 -1.93 29.66
N GLY A 520 -1.30 -2.34 30.81
CA GLY A 520 -1.25 -1.51 32.01
C GLY A 520 -2.59 -1.48 32.74
N VAL A 521 -2.80 -0.45 33.55
CA VAL A 521 -4.02 -0.27 34.36
C VAL A 521 -5.19 0.14 33.45
N VAL A 522 -6.28 -0.61 33.48
CA VAL A 522 -7.46 -0.39 32.63
C VAL A 522 -8.58 0.23 33.48
N GLY A 523 -8.98 1.46 33.15
CA GLY A 523 -10.09 2.14 33.84
C GLY A 523 -11.36 2.29 33.02
N ARG A 524 -11.29 2.01 31.71
CA ARG A 524 -12.41 2.12 30.76
C ARG A 524 -12.30 1.05 29.69
N SER A 525 -13.36 0.86 28.91
CA SER A 525 -13.33 0.00 27.72
C SER A 525 -12.38 0.56 26.66
N ILE A 526 -11.64 -0.34 26.01
CA ILE A 526 -10.57 -0.05 25.03
C ILE A 526 -10.76 -1.00 23.84
N GLU A 527 -10.57 -0.50 22.62
CA GLU A 527 -10.56 -1.33 21.42
C GLU A 527 -9.12 -1.68 20.97
N GLY A 528 -8.97 -2.88 20.44
CA GLY A 528 -7.80 -3.36 19.73
C GLY A 528 -8.14 -3.94 18.38
N TRP A 529 -7.16 -4.04 17.49
CA TRP A 529 -7.33 -4.60 16.15
C TRP A 529 -6.02 -5.15 15.60
N CYS A 530 -6.11 -5.94 14.55
CA CYS A 530 -4.95 -6.27 13.72
C CYS A 530 -4.65 -5.12 12.75
N SER A 531 -3.45 -4.55 12.84
CA SER A 531 -2.97 -3.43 12.03
C SER A 531 -2.51 -3.84 10.63
N ILE A 532 -2.46 -5.15 10.35
CA ILE A 532 -2.21 -5.66 9.02
C ILE A 532 -3.35 -5.20 8.10
N VAL A 533 -2.96 -4.64 6.95
CA VAL A 533 -3.89 -3.97 6.02
C VAL A 533 -4.99 -4.94 5.62
N GLY A 534 -6.26 -4.52 5.78
CA GLY A 534 -7.43 -5.34 5.49
C GLY A 534 -7.92 -6.17 6.67
N HIS A 535 -7.06 -6.53 7.62
CA HIS A 535 -7.41 -7.50 8.67
C HIS A 535 -8.42 -6.92 9.68
N ARG A 536 -8.27 -5.65 10.08
CA ARG A 536 -9.30 -4.96 10.89
C ARG A 536 -10.65 -4.93 10.16
N GLN A 537 -10.64 -4.61 8.86
CA GLN A 537 -11.85 -4.56 8.03
C GLN A 537 -12.50 -5.94 7.85
N MET A 538 -11.71 -7.02 7.92
CA MET A 538 -12.16 -8.41 7.90
C MET A 538 -12.60 -8.93 9.30
N GLY A 539 -12.66 -8.07 10.32
CA GLY A 539 -13.18 -8.43 11.63
C GLY A 539 -12.14 -8.84 12.67
N MET A 540 -10.84 -8.63 12.42
CA MET A 540 -9.81 -8.76 13.45
C MET A 540 -9.82 -7.58 14.41
N VAL A 541 -10.86 -7.52 15.23
CA VAL A 541 -11.08 -6.55 16.30
C VAL A 541 -11.07 -7.31 17.62
N PHE A 542 -10.50 -6.69 18.65
CA PHE A 542 -10.40 -7.19 20.00
C PHE A 542 -10.95 -6.13 20.96
N HIS A 543 -11.72 -6.51 21.97
CA HIS A 543 -12.32 -5.58 22.91
C HIS A 543 -11.80 -5.85 24.32
N VAL A 544 -11.40 -4.80 25.02
CA VAL A 544 -11.21 -4.83 26.47
C VAL A 544 -12.39 -4.12 27.09
N ARG A 545 -13.17 -4.81 27.93
CA ARG A 545 -14.35 -4.25 28.61
C ARG A 545 -14.10 -4.16 30.10
N THR A 546 -14.55 -3.07 30.72
CA THR A 546 -14.57 -2.96 32.18
C THR A 546 -15.90 -3.44 32.74
N THR A 547 -15.86 -4.21 33.84
CA THR A 547 -17.07 -4.60 34.58
C THR A 547 -17.78 -3.34 35.09
N GLY A 548 -19.07 -3.17 34.73
CA GLY A 548 -19.88 -2.00 35.11
C GLY A 548 -20.10 -0.94 34.02
N SER A 549 -19.62 -1.15 32.79
CA SER A 549 -19.85 -0.22 31.65
C SER A 549 -21.20 -0.41 30.92
N ASP A 550 -22.08 -1.31 31.39
CA ASP A 550 -23.44 -1.53 30.84
C ASP A 550 -24.50 -0.52 31.37
N GLN A 551 -24.11 0.73 31.62
CA GLN A 551 -25.06 1.84 31.77
C GLN A 551 -25.16 2.62 30.46
N VAL A 552 -26.18 2.26 29.69
CA VAL A 552 -26.68 3.00 28.54
C VAL A 552 -26.89 4.47 28.91
N VAL A 553 -26.23 5.41 28.21
CA VAL A 553 -26.67 6.80 28.18
C VAL A 553 -27.92 6.86 27.31
N ALA A 554 -29.06 6.61 27.93
CA ALA A 554 -30.37 6.89 27.36
C ALA A 554 -30.66 8.39 27.52
N ALA A 555 -31.04 9.05 26.42
CA ALA A 555 -31.68 10.37 26.48
C ALA A 555 -33.15 10.22 26.97
N PRO A 556 -33.72 11.22 27.67
CA PRO A 556 -34.89 11.04 28.54
C PRO A 556 -36.26 11.24 27.86
N GLY A 557 -37.28 10.49 28.34
CA GLY A 557 -38.73 10.71 28.17
C GLY A 557 -39.31 10.17 26.86
N VAL A 558 -40.29 9.26 26.83
CA VAL A 558 -41.62 9.35 27.46
C VAL A 558 -42.06 7.97 28.00
N ALA A 559 -42.68 7.99 29.18
CA ALA A 559 -43.14 6.84 29.95
C ALA A 559 -44.28 6.03 29.29
N GLY A 560 -44.37 4.75 29.64
CA GLY A 560 -45.49 3.89 29.28
C GLY A 560 -45.45 2.48 29.88
N ALA A 561 -45.66 2.38 31.20
CA ALA A 561 -46.38 1.33 31.94
C ALA A 561 -46.10 -0.18 31.72
N MET A 562 -45.43 -0.75 32.73
CA MET A 562 -45.90 -1.81 33.64
C MET A 562 -46.48 -3.15 33.12
N ALA A 563 -45.74 -4.21 33.48
CA ALA A 563 -46.15 -5.33 34.36
C ALA A 563 -46.61 -6.67 33.74
N GLY A 564 -46.14 -7.76 34.36
CA GLY A 564 -46.85 -9.04 34.47
C GLY A 564 -46.03 -10.27 34.07
N GLY A 565 -45.43 -10.95 35.05
CA GLY A 565 -44.65 -12.18 34.84
C GLY A 565 -45.48 -13.46 34.65
N GLY A 566 -44.79 -14.59 34.50
CA GLY A 566 -45.36 -15.93 34.64
C GLY A 566 -44.97 -16.91 33.53
N HIS A 567 -44.01 -17.78 33.85
CA HIS A 567 -43.40 -18.84 33.03
C HIS A 567 -44.36 -19.86 32.40
N ALA A 568 -44.04 -20.35 31.18
CA ALA A 568 -43.61 -21.74 30.93
C ALA A 568 -43.22 -22.03 29.46
N SER A 569 -41.91 -22.30 29.27
CA SER A 569 -41.28 -23.31 28.40
C SER A 569 -41.63 -23.45 26.91
N HIS A 570 -40.67 -23.13 26.01
CA HIS A 570 -39.77 -24.07 25.31
C HIS A 570 -39.12 -23.42 24.07
N GLY A 571 -37.79 -23.57 23.91
CA GLY A 571 -37.06 -23.29 22.66
C GLY A 571 -35.98 -22.20 22.81
N GLY A 572 -34.70 -22.57 22.70
CA GLY A 572 -33.53 -21.77 23.08
C GLY A 572 -33.48 -20.34 22.53
N THR A 573 -33.33 -19.38 23.44
CA THR A 573 -33.14 -17.97 23.11
C THR A 573 -31.68 -17.71 22.71
N ALA A 574 -31.48 -17.35 21.44
CA ALA A 574 -30.26 -16.69 20.98
C ALA A 574 -30.02 -15.42 21.81
N GLN A 575 -28.76 -15.21 22.23
CA GLN A 575 -28.33 -13.98 22.89
C GLN A 575 -28.49 -12.79 21.92
N PRO A 576 -29.02 -11.64 22.37
CA PRO A 576 -29.03 -10.42 21.56
C PRO A 576 -27.58 -9.96 21.35
N GLY A 577 -27.12 -9.92 20.09
CA GLY A 577 -25.82 -9.33 19.72
C GLY A 577 -24.69 -10.29 19.38
N ALA A 578 -24.92 -11.61 19.28
CA ALA A 578 -23.94 -12.49 18.64
C ALA A 578 -23.85 -12.19 17.13
N PRO A 579 -22.64 -12.02 16.54
CA PRO A 579 -22.49 -11.84 15.11
C PRO A 579 -23.07 -13.04 14.36
N VAL A 580 -23.85 -12.75 13.34
CA VAL A 580 -24.57 -13.75 12.54
C VAL A 580 -23.56 -14.42 11.61
N ASP A 581 -23.35 -15.73 11.77
CA ASP A 581 -22.43 -16.46 10.90
C ASP A 581 -23.08 -16.73 9.54
N LEU A 582 -22.72 -15.91 8.54
CA LEU A 582 -23.16 -16.05 7.15
C LEU A 582 -22.20 -16.93 6.31
N HIS A 583 -21.16 -17.49 6.93
CA HIS A 583 -20.13 -18.33 6.28
C HIS A 583 -20.10 -19.76 6.84
N GLY A 584 -21.10 -20.13 7.63
CA GLY A 584 -21.25 -21.47 8.20
C GLY A 584 -21.53 -22.56 7.15
N THR A 585 -21.88 -23.76 7.63
CA THR A 585 -22.22 -24.88 6.75
C THR A 585 -23.73 -24.94 6.51
N PHE A 586 -24.15 -25.04 5.24
CA PHE A 586 -25.56 -25.17 4.90
C PHE A 586 -26.15 -26.50 5.43
N PRO A 587 -27.40 -26.49 5.94
CA PRO A 587 -28.15 -27.70 6.23
C PRO A 587 -28.23 -28.63 5.01
N ALA A 588 -28.30 -29.94 5.24
CA ALA A 588 -28.33 -30.93 4.17
C ALA A 588 -29.56 -30.79 3.25
N ASP A 589 -30.68 -30.35 3.79
CA ASP A 589 -31.96 -30.12 3.13
C ASP A 589 -32.07 -28.73 2.46
N PHE A 590 -31.06 -27.86 2.62
CA PHE A 590 -31.05 -26.54 2.00
C PHE A 590 -31.25 -26.60 0.48
N GLN A 591 -32.19 -25.79 0.00
CA GLN A 591 -32.46 -25.55 -1.41
C GLN A 591 -31.96 -24.16 -1.78
N ALA A 592 -31.00 -24.10 -2.70
CA ALA A 592 -30.61 -22.83 -3.28
C ALA A 592 -31.70 -22.32 -4.23
N ARG A 593 -31.71 -21.01 -4.44
CA ARG A 593 -32.58 -20.40 -5.42
C ARG A 593 -32.24 -20.93 -6.81
N ASP A 594 -33.26 -21.27 -7.58
CA ASP A 594 -33.08 -21.58 -8.98
C ASP A 594 -32.69 -20.32 -9.76
N ALA A 595 -31.49 -20.32 -10.30
CA ALA A 595 -30.98 -19.23 -11.13
C ALA A 595 -31.35 -19.39 -12.61
N THR A 596 -31.93 -20.52 -13.03
CA THR A 596 -32.25 -20.75 -14.44
C THR A 596 -33.29 -19.75 -14.94
N LEU A 597 -33.02 -19.17 -16.11
CA LEU A 597 -33.90 -18.17 -16.71
C LEU A 597 -34.63 -18.78 -17.92
N PRO A 598 -35.97 -18.91 -17.88
CA PRO A 598 -36.74 -19.39 -19.02
C PRO A 598 -36.75 -18.37 -20.17
N PRO A 599 -36.99 -18.82 -21.41
CA PRO A 599 -37.13 -17.92 -22.56
C PRO A 599 -38.28 -16.93 -22.36
N ALA A 600 -38.23 -15.79 -23.08
CA ALA A 600 -39.32 -14.81 -23.05
C ALA A 600 -40.67 -15.48 -23.42
N PRO A 601 -41.75 -15.22 -22.65
CA PRO A 601 -43.07 -15.76 -22.94
C PRO A 601 -43.55 -15.37 -24.35
N ALA A 602 -44.40 -16.21 -24.93
CA ALA A 602 -45.07 -15.89 -26.19
C ALA A 602 -46.18 -14.83 -25.98
N GLY A 603 -46.42 -14.00 -27.00
CA GLY A 603 -47.40 -12.91 -26.94
C GLY A 603 -46.76 -11.55 -26.64
N THR A 604 -47.55 -10.48 -26.82
CA THR A 604 -47.10 -9.09 -26.68
C THR A 604 -47.72 -8.38 -25.48
N LEU A 605 -48.59 -9.05 -24.73
CA LEU A 605 -49.22 -8.54 -23.51
C LEU A 605 -48.91 -9.47 -22.33
N HIS A 606 -48.21 -8.95 -21.33
CA HIS A 606 -47.81 -9.67 -20.13
C HIS A 606 -48.60 -9.16 -18.92
N ARG A 607 -49.43 -10.03 -18.33
CA ARG A 607 -50.23 -9.74 -17.14
C ARG A 607 -49.71 -10.50 -15.94
N LEU A 608 -49.38 -9.77 -14.86
CA LEU A 608 -48.78 -10.34 -13.66
C LEU A 608 -49.37 -9.68 -12.41
N THR A 609 -49.46 -10.43 -11.32
CA THR A 609 -49.78 -9.89 -10.00
C THR A 609 -48.57 -10.05 -9.09
N LEU A 610 -48.09 -8.94 -8.55
CA LEU A 610 -47.08 -8.89 -7.52
C LEU A 610 -47.76 -8.65 -6.16
N ARG A 611 -47.45 -9.48 -5.17
CA ARG A 611 -47.95 -9.39 -3.81
C ARG A 611 -46.81 -8.95 -2.91
N ALA A 612 -46.91 -7.77 -2.32
CA ALA A 612 -45.95 -7.32 -1.32
C ALA A 612 -46.24 -8.06 0.00
N GLN A 613 -45.26 -8.81 0.50
CA GLN A 613 -45.42 -9.71 1.65
C GLN A 613 -44.17 -9.69 2.53
N GLU A 614 -44.35 -9.99 3.82
CA GLU A 614 -43.27 -10.11 4.78
C GLU A 614 -43.09 -11.58 5.18
N VAL A 615 -42.01 -12.20 4.70
CA VAL A 615 -41.78 -13.65 4.86
C VAL A 615 -40.39 -13.92 5.43
N ASP A 616 -40.29 -14.94 6.28
CA ASP A 616 -39.01 -15.40 6.81
C ASP A 616 -38.29 -16.23 5.73
N LEU A 617 -37.13 -15.76 5.26
CA LEU A 617 -36.33 -16.41 4.23
C LEU A 617 -34.90 -16.67 4.70
N PRO A 618 -34.24 -17.73 4.20
CA PRO A 618 -32.82 -17.94 4.44
C PRO A 618 -32.02 -16.79 3.82
N VAL A 619 -31.01 -16.32 4.53
CA VAL A 619 -30.05 -15.30 4.05
C VAL A 619 -28.60 -15.80 4.11
N GLY A 620 -28.37 -16.93 4.78
CA GLY A 620 -27.10 -17.62 4.87
C GLY A 620 -27.25 -18.97 5.59
N PRO A 621 -26.14 -19.70 5.80
CA PRO A 621 -26.13 -21.03 6.43
C PRO A 621 -26.77 -21.04 7.82
N GLY A 622 -27.97 -21.62 7.94
CA GLY A 622 -28.70 -21.67 9.23
C GLY A 622 -29.25 -20.33 9.71
N VAL A 623 -29.21 -19.29 8.87
CA VAL A 623 -29.66 -17.94 9.22
C VAL A 623 -30.91 -17.60 8.40
N THR A 624 -32.01 -17.33 9.12
CA THR A 624 -33.27 -16.86 8.55
C THR A 624 -33.55 -15.43 9.01
N ARG A 625 -34.09 -14.59 8.14
CA ARG A 625 -34.50 -13.22 8.47
C ARG A 625 -35.87 -12.93 7.88
N ARG A 626 -36.64 -12.08 8.56
CA ARG A 626 -37.84 -11.51 7.97
C ARG A 626 -37.41 -10.65 6.78
N ARG A 627 -37.99 -10.89 5.61
CA ARG A 627 -37.71 -10.16 4.37
C ARG A 627 -38.98 -9.52 3.87
N TRP A 628 -38.85 -8.35 3.25
CA TRP A 628 -39.93 -7.72 2.51
C TRP A 628 -39.78 -8.11 1.06
N THR A 629 -40.84 -8.65 0.48
CA THR A 629 -40.75 -9.42 -0.77
C THR A 629 -41.83 -9.02 -1.76
N PHE A 630 -41.58 -9.35 -3.02
CA PHE A 630 -42.64 -9.52 -4.01
C PHE A 630 -42.84 -11.02 -4.24
N ASN A 631 -44.06 -11.52 -4.08
CA ASN A 631 -44.44 -12.94 -4.25
C ASN A 631 -43.59 -13.90 -3.38
N GLY A 632 -43.29 -13.52 -2.15
CA GLY A 632 -42.55 -14.36 -1.20
C GLY A 632 -41.08 -14.59 -1.56
N GLN A 633 -40.50 -13.81 -2.50
CA GLN A 633 -39.11 -13.93 -2.93
C GLN A 633 -38.32 -12.63 -2.71
N ALA A 634 -37.06 -12.77 -2.31
CA ALA A 634 -36.07 -11.70 -2.25
C ALA A 634 -34.73 -12.16 -2.86
N PRO A 635 -34.27 -11.58 -3.99
CA PRO A 635 -34.97 -10.67 -4.90
C PRO A 635 -36.35 -11.18 -5.37
N GLY A 636 -37.23 -10.32 -5.84
CA GLY A 636 -38.54 -10.68 -6.41
C GLY A 636 -38.43 -11.51 -7.70
N PRO A 637 -39.57 -11.98 -8.25
CA PRO A 637 -39.62 -12.76 -9.48
C PRO A 637 -39.00 -12.04 -10.68
N ALA A 638 -38.32 -12.78 -11.56
CA ALA A 638 -37.87 -12.24 -12.84
C ALA A 638 -39.07 -12.06 -13.77
N ILE A 639 -39.15 -10.89 -14.42
CA ILE A 639 -40.14 -10.57 -15.44
C ILE A 639 -39.40 -10.51 -16.77
N ARG A 640 -39.92 -11.12 -17.83
CA ARG A 640 -39.25 -11.14 -19.14
C ARG A 640 -40.20 -10.88 -20.29
N GLY A 641 -39.74 -10.16 -21.30
CA GLY A 641 -40.43 -9.95 -22.57
C GLY A 641 -39.49 -9.38 -23.63
N LYS A 642 -40.05 -8.76 -24.65
CA LYS A 642 -39.32 -8.21 -25.81
C LYS A 642 -39.62 -6.73 -26.01
N VAL A 643 -38.76 -6.06 -26.79
CA VAL A 643 -39.01 -4.67 -27.20
C VAL A 643 -40.33 -4.60 -27.96
N GLY A 644 -41.22 -3.72 -27.52
CA GLY A 644 -42.57 -3.54 -28.05
C GLY A 644 -43.67 -4.19 -27.20
N ASP A 645 -43.33 -5.09 -26.27
CA ASP A 645 -44.32 -5.75 -25.42
C ASP A 645 -44.92 -4.78 -24.38
N ARG A 646 -46.19 -5.00 -24.05
CA ARG A 646 -46.94 -4.28 -23.03
C ARG A 646 -47.02 -5.10 -21.74
N PHE A 647 -46.70 -4.48 -20.62
CA PHE A 647 -46.78 -5.05 -19.28
C PHE A 647 -47.91 -4.40 -18.51
N GLU A 648 -48.79 -5.22 -17.93
CA GLU A 648 -49.89 -4.80 -17.06
C GLU A 648 -49.72 -5.55 -15.73
N ILE A 649 -49.12 -4.88 -14.75
CA ILE A 649 -48.68 -5.49 -13.49
C ILE A 649 -49.50 -4.92 -12.34
N THR A 650 -50.27 -5.77 -11.67
CA THR A 650 -51.02 -5.39 -10.48
C THR A 650 -50.18 -5.64 -9.24
N LEU A 651 -49.82 -4.58 -8.51
CA LEU A 651 -49.31 -4.68 -7.16
C LEU A 651 -50.47 -4.78 -6.18
N VAL A 652 -50.44 -5.77 -5.29
CA VAL A 652 -51.32 -5.91 -4.13
C VAL A 652 -50.45 -5.83 -2.88
N ASN A 653 -50.74 -4.89 -1.98
CA ASN A 653 -50.02 -4.81 -0.71
C ASN A 653 -50.69 -5.73 0.32
N GLU A 654 -50.08 -6.87 0.62
CA GLU A 654 -50.51 -7.84 1.64
C GLU A 654 -49.60 -7.78 2.90
N GLY A 655 -48.69 -6.80 2.95
CA GLY A 655 -47.80 -6.57 4.09
C GLY A 655 -48.45 -5.75 5.19
N THR A 656 -47.67 -5.42 6.22
CA THR A 656 -48.12 -4.64 7.38
C THR A 656 -47.80 -3.15 7.28
N LEU A 657 -46.97 -2.76 6.31
CA LEU A 657 -46.55 -1.38 6.07
C LEU A 657 -46.77 -0.94 4.62
N GLY A 658 -46.56 0.36 4.36
CA GLY A 658 -46.74 0.94 3.03
C GLY A 658 -45.71 0.43 2.03
N HIS A 659 -46.17 0.00 0.85
CA HIS A 659 -45.31 -0.49 -0.23
C HIS A 659 -45.73 0.09 -1.57
N SER A 660 -44.79 0.19 -2.50
CA SER A 660 -45.04 0.63 -3.89
C SER A 660 -44.22 -0.21 -4.86
N ILE A 661 -44.26 0.16 -6.14
CA ILE A 661 -43.48 -0.45 -7.19
C ILE A 661 -43.03 0.61 -8.20
N ASP A 662 -41.75 0.59 -8.53
CA ASP A 662 -41.12 1.33 -9.61
C ASP A 662 -40.48 0.32 -10.57
N PHE A 663 -40.73 0.50 -11.86
CA PHE A 663 -40.18 -0.31 -12.96
C PHE A 663 -39.29 0.58 -13.81
N HIS A 664 -37.97 0.35 -13.80
CA HIS A 664 -37.05 1.15 -14.62
C HIS A 664 -37.19 0.86 -16.13
N ALA A 665 -37.80 -0.27 -16.49
CA ALA A 665 -38.19 -0.58 -17.87
C ALA A 665 -39.38 0.27 -18.36
N GLY A 666 -40.09 0.95 -17.45
CA GLY A 666 -41.22 1.83 -17.73
C GLY A 666 -40.82 3.30 -17.70
N ALA A 667 -41.33 4.08 -18.67
CA ALA A 667 -41.11 5.53 -18.74
C ALA A 667 -42.42 6.27 -18.41
N LEU A 668 -42.78 6.33 -17.12
CA LEU A 668 -44.00 6.99 -16.64
C LEU A 668 -43.67 8.02 -15.55
N ALA A 669 -44.50 9.07 -15.43
CA ALA A 669 -44.42 9.98 -14.29
C ALA A 669 -44.79 9.24 -12.98
N PRO A 670 -44.06 9.46 -11.87
CA PRO A 670 -44.17 8.62 -10.67
C PRO A 670 -45.45 8.84 -9.86
N ASP A 671 -46.04 10.04 -9.89
CA ASP A 671 -47.06 10.51 -8.93
C ASP A 671 -48.25 9.57 -8.74
N LYS A 672 -48.63 8.85 -9.81
CA LYS A 672 -49.76 7.91 -9.81
C LYS A 672 -49.30 6.44 -9.75
N PRO A 673 -48.49 5.94 -10.70
CA PRO A 673 -48.17 4.52 -10.79
C PRO A 673 -47.17 4.04 -9.72
N MET A 674 -46.44 4.94 -9.06
CA MET A 674 -45.40 4.60 -8.07
C MET A 674 -45.75 5.08 -6.65
N ARG A 675 -47.00 5.50 -6.41
CA ARG A 675 -47.45 5.95 -5.08
C ARG A 675 -47.41 4.81 -4.06
N THR A 676 -47.17 5.15 -2.79
CA THR A 676 -47.29 4.20 -1.67
C THR A 676 -48.72 3.68 -1.56
N LEU A 677 -48.85 2.35 -1.51
CA LEU A 677 -50.08 1.62 -1.21
C LEU A 677 -50.07 1.22 0.24
N GLN A 678 -51.13 1.56 0.96
CA GLN A 678 -51.33 1.06 2.33
C GLN A 678 -51.68 -0.45 2.29
N PRO A 679 -51.53 -1.18 3.40
CA PRO A 679 -51.97 -2.57 3.51
C PRO A 679 -53.40 -2.77 2.98
N GLY A 680 -53.61 -3.82 2.20
CA GLY A 680 -54.89 -4.16 1.54
C GLY A 680 -55.19 -3.40 0.25
N GLN A 681 -54.40 -2.37 -0.09
CA GLN A 681 -54.59 -1.63 -1.35
C GLN A 681 -53.93 -2.34 -2.54
N SER A 682 -54.44 -2.04 -3.74
CA SER A 682 -53.86 -2.51 -5.00
C SER A 682 -53.76 -1.39 -6.03
N LEU A 683 -52.86 -1.58 -7.01
CA LEU A 683 -52.64 -0.66 -8.12
C LEU A 683 -52.14 -1.45 -9.33
N THR A 684 -52.71 -1.16 -10.51
CA THR A 684 -52.19 -1.68 -11.78
C THR A 684 -51.24 -0.66 -12.41
N TYR A 685 -49.97 -1.04 -12.52
CA TYR A 685 -48.92 -0.33 -13.26
C TYR A 685 -48.89 -0.88 -14.70
N THR A 686 -49.07 -0.01 -15.71
CA THR A 686 -49.01 -0.42 -17.12
C THR A 686 -47.93 0.34 -17.89
N PHE A 687 -46.99 -0.36 -18.52
CA PHE A 687 -45.99 0.25 -19.42
C PHE A 687 -45.77 -0.57 -20.68
N THR A 688 -45.16 0.06 -21.69
CA THR A 688 -44.67 -0.62 -22.90
C THR A 688 -43.15 -0.61 -22.88
N ALA A 689 -42.52 -1.76 -23.06
CA ALA A 689 -41.07 -1.88 -23.08
C ALA A 689 -40.51 -1.35 -24.41
N THR A 690 -40.04 -0.11 -24.41
CA THR A 690 -39.50 0.54 -25.64
C THR A 690 -38.00 0.34 -25.83
N ARG A 691 -37.31 -0.21 -24.82
CA ARG A 691 -35.85 -0.38 -24.79
C ARG A 691 -35.50 -1.77 -24.27
N SER A 692 -34.52 -2.42 -24.91
CA SER A 692 -33.94 -3.69 -24.43
C SER A 692 -32.97 -3.46 -23.30
N GLY A 693 -32.85 -4.43 -22.40
CA GLY A 693 -32.03 -4.32 -21.20
C GLY A 693 -32.43 -5.33 -20.15
N ILE A 694 -31.62 -5.47 -19.10
CA ILE A 694 -32.07 -5.99 -17.82
C ILE A 694 -32.18 -4.80 -16.87
N TRP A 695 -33.38 -4.55 -16.41
CA TRP A 695 -33.78 -3.37 -15.65
C TRP A 695 -34.14 -3.79 -14.24
N MET A 696 -33.88 -2.92 -13.27
CA MET A 696 -34.38 -3.12 -11.92
C MET A 696 -35.88 -2.76 -11.85
N TYR A 697 -36.60 -3.46 -10.98
CA TYR A 697 -37.82 -2.93 -10.37
C TYR A 697 -37.69 -3.02 -8.86
N HIS A 698 -38.29 -2.07 -8.13
CA HIS A 698 -38.19 -2.05 -6.67
C HIS A 698 -39.33 -1.29 -6.00
N CYS A 699 -39.45 -1.43 -4.68
CA CYS A 699 -40.32 -0.56 -3.91
C CYS A 699 -39.75 0.87 -3.84
N SER A 700 -40.58 1.87 -4.11
CA SER A 700 -40.24 3.30 -4.08
C SER A 700 -40.79 4.04 -2.86
N THR A 701 -41.41 3.34 -1.91
CA THR A 701 -41.82 3.90 -0.63
C THR A 701 -40.59 4.30 0.18
N MET A 702 -40.62 5.50 0.77
CA MET A 702 -39.51 6.03 1.57
C MET A 702 -39.44 5.38 2.97
N PRO A 703 -38.24 5.10 3.50
CA PRO A 703 -36.92 5.24 2.85
C PRO A 703 -36.62 4.09 1.87
N MET A 704 -36.42 4.39 0.59
CA MET A 704 -36.30 3.37 -0.47
C MET A 704 -35.14 2.39 -0.23
N SER A 705 -34.01 2.87 0.30
CA SER A 705 -32.84 2.04 0.59
C SER A 705 -33.16 0.92 1.59
N VAL A 706 -34.01 1.19 2.57
CA VAL A 706 -34.49 0.20 3.56
C VAL A 706 -35.34 -0.86 2.87
N HIS A 707 -36.26 -0.46 2.00
CA HIS A 707 -37.12 -1.41 1.28
C HIS A 707 -36.32 -2.32 0.31
N ILE A 708 -35.37 -1.73 -0.42
CA ILE A 708 -34.49 -2.48 -1.33
C ILE A 708 -33.64 -3.47 -0.53
N ALA A 709 -32.96 -3.01 0.53
CA ALA A 709 -32.12 -3.85 1.40
C ALA A 709 -32.93 -4.96 2.10
N ALA A 710 -34.19 -4.71 2.45
CA ALA A 710 -35.09 -5.70 3.04
C ALA A 710 -35.56 -6.78 2.04
N GLY A 711 -35.34 -6.57 0.73
CA GLY A 711 -35.54 -7.57 -0.31
C GLY A 711 -36.50 -7.18 -1.44
N MET A 712 -37.06 -5.96 -1.42
CA MET A 712 -38.08 -5.53 -2.39
C MET A 712 -37.48 -4.99 -3.68
N ALA A 713 -36.74 -5.84 -4.39
CA ALA A 713 -36.15 -5.54 -5.69
C ALA A 713 -36.13 -6.79 -6.58
N GLY A 714 -36.21 -6.63 -7.91
CA GLY A 714 -36.11 -7.73 -8.86
C GLY A 714 -35.73 -7.25 -10.27
N ALA A 715 -35.73 -8.17 -11.23
CA ALA A 715 -35.29 -7.92 -12.60
C ALA A 715 -36.45 -7.93 -13.61
N VAL A 716 -36.46 -6.95 -14.53
CA VAL A 716 -37.22 -6.98 -15.79
C VAL A 716 -36.25 -7.14 -16.95
N ILE A 717 -36.34 -8.22 -17.69
CA ILE A 717 -35.47 -8.54 -18.83
C ILE A 717 -36.25 -8.29 -20.12
N ILE A 718 -35.80 -7.34 -20.92
CA ILE A 718 -36.34 -7.04 -22.24
C ILE A 718 -35.29 -7.46 -23.28
N ASP A 719 -35.55 -8.56 -23.97
CA ASP A 719 -34.62 -9.14 -24.94
C ASP A 719 -34.32 -8.12 -26.07
N PRO A 720 -33.05 -7.90 -26.43
CA PRO A 720 -32.71 -7.09 -27.60
C PRO A 720 -33.17 -7.76 -28.91
N PRO A 721 -33.53 -6.98 -29.94
CA PRO A 721 -33.85 -7.53 -31.25
C PRO A 721 -32.73 -8.43 -31.79
N GLY A 722 -33.08 -9.63 -32.22
CA GLY A 722 -32.13 -10.61 -32.75
C GLY A 722 -31.15 -11.18 -31.70
N LEU A 723 -31.55 -11.23 -30.43
CA LEU A 723 -30.81 -11.91 -29.37
C LEU A 723 -30.51 -13.37 -29.78
N PRO A 724 -29.24 -13.77 -29.93
CA PRO A 724 -28.88 -15.14 -30.31
C PRO A 724 -29.34 -16.15 -29.26
N LYS A 725 -29.68 -17.37 -29.69
CA LYS A 725 -29.97 -18.47 -28.77
C LYS A 725 -28.67 -18.97 -28.12
N VAL A 726 -28.80 -19.43 -26.88
CA VAL A 726 -27.75 -20.09 -26.10
C VAL A 726 -28.33 -21.37 -25.51
N ASP A 727 -27.47 -22.28 -25.05
CA ASP A 727 -27.92 -23.55 -24.48
C ASP A 727 -28.50 -23.38 -23.08
N LYS A 728 -27.96 -22.42 -22.31
CA LYS A 728 -28.41 -22.15 -20.94
C LYS A 728 -28.35 -20.68 -20.57
N GLU A 729 -29.37 -20.21 -19.86
CA GLU A 729 -29.42 -18.86 -19.30
C GLU A 729 -29.54 -18.91 -17.78
N TYR A 730 -28.77 -18.07 -17.10
CA TYR A 730 -28.85 -17.85 -15.66
C TYR A 730 -29.11 -16.38 -15.34
N LEU A 731 -29.92 -16.12 -14.32
CA LEU A 731 -30.11 -14.80 -13.73
C LEU A 731 -29.35 -14.73 -12.39
N VAL A 732 -28.43 -13.77 -12.31
CA VAL A 732 -27.65 -13.45 -11.13
C VAL A 732 -27.97 -12.01 -10.72
N VAL A 733 -28.63 -11.85 -9.59
CA VAL A 733 -28.96 -10.54 -9.02
C VAL A 733 -28.09 -10.33 -7.79
N GLN A 734 -27.23 -9.32 -7.82
CA GLN A 734 -26.45 -8.92 -6.66
C GLN A 734 -27.28 -7.99 -5.77
N SER A 735 -27.26 -8.25 -4.46
CA SER A 735 -27.87 -7.38 -3.45
C SER A 735 -27.05 -7.37 -2.17
N GLU A 736 -27.17 -6.31 -1.37
CA GLU A 736 -26.57 -6.23 -0.04
C GLU A 736 -27.53 -6.68 1.08
N LEU A 737 -26.97 -7.34 2.10
CA LEU A 737 -27.65 -7.73 3.32
C LEU A 737 -27.17 -6.83 4.47
N TYR A 738 -28.06 -6.01 5.00
CA TYR A 738 -27.81 -5.16 6.17
C TYR A 738 -28.64 -5.68 7.35
N LEU A 739 -28.26 -6.80 7.95
CA LEU A 739 -29.08 -7.53 8.91
C LEU A 739 -29.33 -6.73 10.20
N GLY A 740 -30.61 -6.62 10.56
CA GLY A 740 -31.07 -6.07 11.83
C GLY A 740 -30.84 -7.02 13.01
N ALA A 741 -31.00 -6.49 14.22
CA ALA A 741 -30.96 -7.29 15.44
C ALA A 741 -32.20 -8.20 15.55
N GLY A 742 -32.00 -9.43 16.03
CA GLY A 742 -33.10 -10.40 16.19
C GLY A 742 -33.76 -10.74 14.85
N SER A 743 -35.07 -10.50 14.75
CA SER A 743 -35.89 -10.73 13.55
C SER A 743 -36.05 -9.51 12.66
N GLU A 744 -35.48 -8.36 13.02
CA GLU A 744 -35.59 -7.13 12.21
C GLU A 744 -35.02 -7.37 10.80
N PRO A 745 -35.75 -6.94 9.75
CA PRO A 745 -35.39 -7.24 8.37
C PRO A 745 -34.06 -6.58 7.97
N VAL A 746 -33.83 -5.36 8.46
CA VAL A 746 -32.61 -4.59 8.18
C VAL A 746 -32.19 -3.67 9.33
N ASP A 747 -30.92 -3.26 9.34
CA ASP A 747 -30.36 -2.19 10.17
C ASP A 747 -30.12 -0.93 9.32
N ALA A 748 -30.91 0.11 9.57
CA ALA A 748 -30.83 1.38 8.83
C ALA A 748 -29.49 2.12 9.04
N ALA A 749 -28.83 1.94 10.18
CA ALA A 749 -27.54 2.56 10.44
C ALA A 749 -26.44 1.91 9.58
N LYS A 750 -26.47 0.58 9.42
CA LYS A 750 -25.56 -0.12 8.52
C LYS A 750 -25.77 0.28 7.06
N ILE A 751 -27.02 0.48 6.64
CA ILE A 751 -27.36 1.01 5.30
C ILE A 751 -26.75 2.40 5.12
N ALA A 752 -26.99 3.33 6.05
CA ALA A 752 -26.45 4.69 5.98
C ALA A 752 -24.90 4.72 5.98
N ALA A 753 -24.27 3.78 6.69
CA ALA A 753 -22.81 3.63 6.75
C ALA A 753 -22.22 2.85 5.55
N ARG A 754 -23.05 2.22 4.72
CA ARG A 754 -22.64 1.30 3.63
C ARG A 754 -21.77 0.15 4.11
N THR A 755 -22.13 -0.42 5.25
CA THR A 755 -21.43 -1.56 5.87
C THR A 755 -22.34 -2.78 5.91
N PRO A 756 -22.56 -3.48 4.78
CA PRO A 756 -23.39 -4.68 4.77
C PRO A 756 -22.73 -5.82 5.54
N ASP A 757 -23.55 -6.69 6.12
CA ASP A 757 -23.11 -7.95 6.71
C ASP A 757 -22.65 -8.95 5.64
N ALA A 758 -23.26 -8.89 4.44
CA ALA A 758 -22.85 -9.65 3.28
C ALA A 758 -23.32 -8.98 1.98
N VAL A 759 -22.57 -9.16 0.90
CA VAL A 759 -23.07 -8.98 -0.47
C VAL A 759 -23.32 -10.36 -1.04
N VAL A 760 -24.46 -10.56 -1.69
CA VAL A 760 -24.92 -11.91 -2.06
C VAL A 760 -25.42 -11.95 -3.49
N PHE A 761 -25.27 -13.11 -4.14
CA PHE A 761 -25.98 -13.42 -5.37
C PHE A 761 -27.29 -14.12 -5.06
N ASN A 762 -28.39 -13.60 -5.60
CA ASN A 762 -29.74 -14.16 -5.50
C ASN A 762 -30.25 -14.32 -4.06
N GLY A 763 -29.83 -13.41 -3.16
CA GLY A 763 -30.42 -13.19 -1.83
C GLY A 763 -29.84 -14.02 -0.67
N VAL A 764 -28.98 -15.01 -0.95
CA VAL A 764 -28.42 -15.91 0.08
C VAL A 764 -26.89 -16.01 -0.06
N SER A 765 -26.17 -15.76 1.03
CA SER A 765 -24.70 -15.79 1.07
C SER A 765 -24.15 -17.17 0.72
N GLY A 766 -23.28 -17.28 -0.30
CA GLY A 766 -22.58 -18.53 -0.66
C GLY A 766 -23.46 -19.70 -1.11
N GLN A 767 -24.74 -19.48 -1.45
CA GLN A 767 -25.66 -20.58 -1.76
C GLN A 767 -25.21 -21.45 -2.94
N TYR A 768 -24.52 -20.85 -3.91
CA TYR A 768 -24.08 -21.53 -5.13
C TYR A 768 -22.74 -22.24 -4.99
N ASP A 769 -22.05 -22.13 -3.86
CA ASP A 769 -20.95 -23.05 -3.53
C ASP A 769 -21.50 -24.36 -2.99
N ALA A 770 -22.55 -24.27 -2.18
CA ALA A 770 -23.25 -25.42 -1.60
C ALA A 770 -24.14 -26.14 -2.60
N ARG A 771 -24.75 -25.41 -3.55
CA ARG A 771 -25.57 -25.94 -4.64
C ARG A 771 -25.13 -25.30 -5.98
N PRO A 772 -24.07 -25.82 -6.60
CA PRO A 772 -23.52 -25.27 -7.84
C PRO A 772 -24.52 -25.19 -8.99
N LEU A 773 -24.39 -24.15 -9.80
CA LEU A 773 -24.98 -24.10 -11.14
C LEU A 773 -24.36 -25.18 -12.01
N THR A 774 -25.02 -25.56 -13.11
CA THR A 774 -24.57 -26.69 -13.95
C THR A 774 -24.45 -26.31 -15.43
N ALA A 775 -23.44 -26.85 -16.11
CA ALA A 775 -23.32 -26.76 -17.57
C ALA A 775 -22.61 -28.01 -18.10
N ARG A 776 -22.59 -28.19 -19.42
CA ARG A 776 -21.76 -29.22 -20.07
C ARG A 776 -20.63 -28.60 -20.87
N VAL A 777 -19.59 -29.37 -21.09
CA VAL A 777 -18.51 -28.98 -22.00
C VAL A 777 -19.10 -28.65 -23.38
N GLY A 778 -18.74 -27.48 -23.92
CA GLY A 778 -19.22 -26.99 -25.20
C GLY A 778 -20.58 -26.28 -25.18
N GLU A 779 -21.33 -26.29 -24.06
CA GLU A 779 -22.55 -25.48 -23.94
C GLU A 779 -22.20 -24.00 -23.84
N ARG A 780 -22.91 -23.19 -24.62
CA ARG A 780 -22.88 -21.73 -24.52
C ARG A 780 -23.83 -21.29 -23.40
N VAL A 781 -23.28 -20.61 -22.41
CA VAL A 781 -24.00 -20.15 -21.23
C VAL A 781 -24.07 -18.63 -21.22
N ARG A 782 -25.27 -18.07 -21.01
CA ARG A 782 -25.48 -16.64 -20.77
C ARG A 782 -25.79 -16.38 -19.31
N PHE A 783 -25.03 -15.48 -18.70
CA PHE A 783 -25.33 -14.92 -17.38
C PHE A 783 -25.95 -13.55 -17.55
N TRP A 784 -27.24 -13.40 -17.27
CA TRP A 784 -27.88 -12.12 -17.03
C TRP A 784 -27.51 -11.67 -15.63
N VAL A 785 -26.89 -10.50 -15.52
CA VAL A 785 -26.41 -9.95 -14.25
C VAL A 785 -27.07 -8.60 -14.00
N LEU A 786 -27.68 -8.45 -12.83
CA LEU A 786 -28.24 -7.19 -12.37
C LEU A 786 -27.65 -6.86 -11.00
N ASP A 787 -27.15 -5.65 -10.84
CA ASP A 787 -26.82 -5.11 -9.52
C ASP A 787 -27.98 -4.25 -9.03
N VAL A 788 -28.75 -4.75 -8.05
CA VAL A 788 -29.85 -3.95 -7.47
C VAL A 788 -29.39 -3.00 -6.37
N GLY A 789 -28.16 -3.13 -5.88
CA GLY A 789 -27.64 -2.33 -4.77
C GLY A 789 -28.29 -2.64 -3.41
N PRO A 790 -28.58 -1.61 -2.57
CA PRO A 790 -28.73 -0.19 -2.95
C PRO A 790 -27.45 0.63 -3.19
N ASP A 791 -26.27 0.19 -2.73
CA ASP A 791 -25.08 1.08 -2.68
C ASP A 791 -23.81 0.52 -3.33
N LEU A 792 -23.57 -0.79 -3.28
CA LEU A 792 -22.31 -1.37 -3.73
C LEU A 792 -22.39 -1.83 -5.19
N SER A 793 -21.22 -1.99 -5.82
CA SER A 793 -21.11 -2.38 -7.23
C SER A 793 -20.72 -3.84 -7.39
N THR A 794 -20.99 -4.42 -8.55
CA THR A 794 -20.53 -5.74 -8.94
C THR A 794 -19.51 -5.65 -10.07
N THR A 795 -18.47 -6.47 -9.99
CA THR A 795 -17.58 -6.76 -11.12
C THR A 795 -17.67 -8.24 -11.39
N PHE A 796 -18.74 -8.67 -12.07
CA PHE A 796 -19.03 -10.10 -12.25
C PHE A 796 -17.96 -10.77 -13.12
N HIS A 797 -17.39 -11.85 -12.61
CA HIS A 797 -16.33 -12.62 -13.26
C HIS A 797 -16.56 -14.12 -13.09
N VAL A 798 -16.25 -14.91 -14.12
CA VAL A 798 -16.20 -16.38 -14.05
C VAL A 798 -14.72 -16.80 -14.15
N VAL A 799 -14.17 -17.30 -13.05
CA VAL A 799 -12.78 -17.75 -12.95
C VAL A 799 -12.54 -18.92 -13.90
N GLY A 800 -11.52 -18.80 -14.74
CA GLY A 800 -11.19 -19.77 -15.77
C GLY A 800 -12.00 -19.61 -17.07
N GLY A 801 -12.97 -18.68 -17.10
CA GLY A 801 -13.74 -18.34 -18.29
C GLY A 801 -13.29 -17.02 -18.92
N GLN A 802 -13.57 -16.84 -20.21
CA GLN A 802 -13.51 -15.56 -20.91
C GLN A 802 -14.84 -15.33 -21.61
N PHE A 803 -15.41 -14.12 -21.46
CA PHE A 803 -16.64 -13.75 -22.12
C PHE A 803 -16.37 -13.39 -23.56
N ASP A 804 -17.00 -14.09 -24.50
CA ASP A 804 -16.88 -13.80 -25.93
C ASP A 804 -17.98 -12.85 -26.42
N ARG A 805 -18.99 -12.59 -25.58
CA ARG A 805 -20.03 -11.57 -25.78
C ARG A 805 -20.38 -10.88 -24.48
N ALA A 806 -20.63 -9.57 -24.57
CA ALA A 806 -21.01 -8.74 -23.44
C ALA A 806 -22.00 -7.67 -23.88
N PHE A 807 -23.04 -7.48 -23.08
CA PHE A 807 -24.09 -6.48 -23.26
C PHE A 807 -24.32 -5.77 -21.94
N LYS A 808 -24.35 -4.44 -21.94
CA LYS A 808 -24.48 -3.61 -20.74
C LYS A 808 -25.38 -2.42 -21.05
N GLU A 809 -26.37 -2.15 -20.19
CA GLU A 809 -27.21 -0.94 -20.26
C GLU A 809 -27.84 -0.69 -21.65
N GLY A 810 -28.29 -1.75 -22.32
CA GLY A 810 -28.93 -1.64 -23.63
C GLY A 810 -27.97 -1.69 -24.83
N ALA A 811 -26.66 -1.75 -24.62
CA ALA A 811 -25.65 -1.72 -25.68
C ALA A 811 -24.75 -2.97 -25.68
N TRP A 812 -24.40 -3.44 -26.88
CA TRP A 812 -23.36 -4.47 -27.05
C TRP A 812 -21.98 -3.86 -26.82
N LEU A 813 -21.24 -4.39 -25.85
CA LEU A 813 -19.83 -4.07 -25.63
C LEU A 813 -18.92 -5.00 -26.45
N LEU A 814 -19.36 -6.26 -26.61
CA LEU A 814 -18.65 -7.29 -27.34
C LEU A 814 -19.66 -8.20 -28.05
N ARG A 815 -19.54 -8.31 -29.38
CA ARG A 815 -20.39 -9.16 -30.23
C ARG A 815 -19.68 -9.49 -31.54
N ALA A 816 -19.86 -10.70 -32.04
CA ALA A 816 -19.42 -11.09 -33.39
C ALA A 816 -20.23 -10.35 -34.47
N ALA A 817 -19.62 -10.12 -35.62
CA ALA A 817 -20.34 -9.61 -36.79
C ALA A 817 -21.42 -10.62 -37.24
N PRO A 818 -22.52 -10.18 -37.85
CA PRO A 818 -23.50 -11.11 -38.43
C PRO A 818 -22.83 -12.10 -39.39
N GLY A 819 -22.95 -13.40 -39.12
CA GLY A 819 -22.35 -14.47 -39.93
C GLY A 819 -21.02 -15.02 -39.39
N GLU A 820 -20.42 -14.38 -38.38
CA GLU A 820 -19.25 -14.91 -37.66
C GLU A 820 -19.69 -15.52 -36.32
N PRO A 821 -19.29 -16.75 -35.98
CA PRO A 821 -19.71 -17.40 -34.75
C PRO A 821 -19.15 -16.72 -33.49
N ASP A 822 -17.91 -16.25 -33.56
CA ASP A 822 -17.16 -15.70 -32.41
C ASP A 822 -16.59 -14.31 -32.71
N ALA A 823 -16.64 -13.41 -31.73
CA ALA A 823 -15.96 -12.13 -31.81
C ALA A 823 -14.45 -12.35 -31.63
N PRO A 824 -13.55 -11.64 -32.35
CA PRO A 824 -12.11 -11.81 -32.18
C PRO A 824 -11.57 -11.31 -30.82
N GLY A 825 -12.40 -10.62 -30.02
CA GLY A 825 -12.05 -10.09 -28.71
C GLY A 825 -12.77 -10.81 -27.57
N GLY A 826 -12.26 -10.66 -26.35
CA GLY A 826 -12.86 -11.21 -25.13
C GLY A 826 -13.00 -10.15 -24.03
N SER A 827 -13.92 -10.36 -23.11
CA SER A 827 -14.04 -9.62 -21.85
C SER A 827 -13.82 -10.54 -20.67
N GLN A 828 -13.10 -10.06 -19.66
CA GLN A 828 -12.85 -10.82 -18.42
C GLN A 828 -13.94 -10.60 -17.37
N ALA A 829 -14.62 -9.46 -17.39
CA ALA A 829 -15.53 -9.04 -16.33
C ALA A 829 -16.67 -8.18 -16.88
N LEU A 830 -17.80 -8.16 -16.16
CA LEU A 830 -18.89 -7.22 -16.38
C LEU A 830 -19.01 -6.32 -15.14
N ASP A 831 -18.59 -5.06 -15.28
CA ASP A 831 -18.74 -4.03 -14.24
C ASP A 831 -20.17 -3.46 -14.27
N LEU A 832 -20.88 -3.46 -13.14
CA LEU A 832 -22.18 -2.82 -12.99
C LEU A 832 -22.21 -2.04 -11.67
N GLY A 833 -22.65 -0.79 -11.70
CA GLY A 833 -23.01 -0.05 -10.49
C GLY A 833 -24.44 -0.39 -10.04
N ALA A 834 -24.86 0.13 -8.88
CA ALA A 834 -26.22 -0.02 -8.40
C ALA A 834 -27.24 0.42 -9.46
N ALA A 835 -28.30 -0.39 -9.62
CA ALA A 835 -29.35 -0.29 -10.64
C ALA A 835 -28.90 -0.56 -12.10
N GLN A 836 -27.64 -0.98 -12.35
CA GLN A 836 -27.18 -1.32 -13.69
C GLN A 836 -27.25 -2.82 -13.98
N GLY A 837 -27.43 -3.13 -15.26
CA GLY A 837 -27.66 -4.48 -15.72
C GLY A 837 -27.00 -4.82 -17.05
N GLY A 838 -26.70 -6.10 -17.24
CA GLY A 838 -26.16 -6.63 -18.49
C GLY A 838 -26.24 -8.15 -18.63
N PHE A 839 -25.63 -8.68 -19.66
CA PHE A 839 -25.32 -10.10 -19.74
C PHE A 839 -23.96 -10.36 -20.37
N VAL A 840 -23.41 -11.52 -20.03
CA VAL A 840 -22.18 -12.07 -20.63
C VAL A 840 -22.42 -13.48 -21.12
N GLU A 841 -21.75 -13.87 -22.20
CA GLU A 841 -21.77 -15.24 -22.72
C GLU A 841 -20.36 -15.81 -22.78
N LEU A 842 -20.26 -17.11 -22.48
CA LEU A 842 -19.05 -17.90 -22.66
C LEU A 842 -19.40 -19.35 -22.98
N THR A 843 -18.40 -20.08 -23.48
CA THR A 843 -18.46 -21.53 -23.66
C THR A 843 -17.38 -22.16 -22.79
N PHE A 844 -17.70 -23.25 -22.07
CA PHE A 844 -16.72 -23.95 -21.24
C PHE A 844 -16.00 -25.04 -22.06
N PRO A 845 -14.67 -24.92 -22.28
CA PRO A 845 -13.94 -25.86 -23.12
C PRO A 845 -13.59 -27.17 -22.41
N GLU A 846 -13.60 -27.19 -21.07
CA GLU A 846 -13.17 -28.32 -20.25
C GLU A 846 -14.16 -28.56 -19.10
N ALA A 847 -14.22 -29.82 -18.63
CA ALA A 847 -15.02 -30.17 -17.46
C ALA A 847 -14.30 -29.69 -16.19
N GLY A 848 -15.05 -29.23 -15.19
CA GLY A 848 -14.45 -28.67 -13.99
C GLY A 848 -15.42 -27.85 -13.14
N ARG A 849 -14.86 -27.20 -12.12
CA ARG A 849 -15.58 -26.25 -11.25
C ARG A 849 -15.07 -24.86 -11.59
N TYR A 850 -15.95 -24.02 -12.11
CA TYR A 850 -15.65 -22.65 -12.49
C TYR A 850 -16.31 -21.70 -11.49
N PRO A 851 -15.56 -21.13 -10.53
CA PRO A 851 -16.08 -20.13 -9.63
C PRO A 851 -16.59 -18.91 -10.37
N PHE A 852 -17.72 -18.34 -9.95
CA PHE A 852 -18.15 -17.01 -10.36
C PHE A 852 -18.25 -16.10 -9.14
N VAL A 853 -17.80 -14.85 -9.27
CA VAL A 853 -17.57 -13.94 -8.15
C VAL A 853 -17.91 -12.50 -8.51
N ASN A 854 -18.19 -11.69 -7.49
CA ASN A 854 -17.93 -10.25 -7.58
C ASN A 854 -16.42 -9.99 -7.40
N HIS A 855 -15.74 -9.54 -8.45
CA HIS A 855 -14.28 -9.34 -8.43
C HIS A 855 -13.84 -8.15 -7.53
N MET A 856 -14.78 -7.43 -6.91
CA MET A 856 -14.52 -6.72 -5.66
C MET A 856 -14.36 -7.75 -4.53
N MET A 857 -13.15 -8.33 -4.43
CA MET A 857 -12.92 -9.59 -3.71
C MET A 857 -13.41 -9.64 -2.26
N SER A 858 -13.35 -8.53 -1.52
CA SER A 858 -13.90 -8.47 -0.15
C SER A 858 -15.43 -8.70 -0.12
N LEU A 859 -16.14 -8.30 -1.17
CA LEU A 859 -17.58 -8.51 -1.33
C LEU A 859 -17.88 -9.94 -1.78
N ALA A 860 -17.04 -10.52 -2.65
CA ALA A 860 -17.12 -11.95 -2.95
C ALA A 860 -16.90 -12.77 -1.67
N GLU A 861 -15.84 -12.50 -0.91
CA GLU A 861 -15.54 -13.19 0.36
C GLU A 861 -16.69 -13.06 1.37
N SER A 862 -17.46 -11.96 1.32
CA SER A 862 -18.65 -11.77 2.16
C SER A 862 -19.90 -12.57 1.74
N GLY A 863 -19.91 -13.18 0.54
CA GLY A 863 -21.01 -14.05 0.10
C GLY A 863 -21.37 -13.99 -1.39
N ALA A 864 -20.80 -13.06 -2.17
CA ALA A 864 -21.11 -12.86 -3.59
C ALA A 864 -20.24 -13.76 -4.47
N HIS A 865 -20.38 -15.06 -4.28
CA HIS A 865 -19.68 -16.09 -5.04
C HIS A 865 -20.52 -17.36 -5.22
N GLY A 866 -20.05 -18.22 -6.12
CA GLY A 866 -20.66 -19.49 -6.43
C GLY A 866 -19.84 -20.30 -7.41
N ILE A 867 -20.34 -21.48 -7.78
CA ILE A 867 -19.64 -22.39 -8.69
C ILE A 867 -20.56 -22.79 -9.85
N VAL A 868 -20.01 -22.81 -11.06
CA VAL A 868 -20.56 -23.56 -12.20
C VAL A 868 -19.84 -24.91 -12.27
N GLN A 869 -20.58 -25.97 -12.03
CA GLN A 869 -20.13 -27.34 -12.24
C GLN A 869 -20.34 -27.72 -13.70
N VAL A 870 -19.23 -27.79 -14.45
CA VAL A 870 -19.20 -28.25 -15.84
C VAL A 870 -18.92 -29.74 -15.86
N ARG A 871 -19.73 -30.50 -16.60
CA ARG A 871 -19.62 -31.96 -16.73
C ARG A 871 -19.44 -32.42 -18.17
#